data_AF-A0A7Y2SQV7-F1
#
_entry.id   AF-A0A7Y2SQV7-F1
#
_cell.length_a   1.000
_cell.length_b   1.000
_cell.length_c   1.000
_cell.angle_alpha   90.00
_cell.angle_beta   90.00
_cell.angle_gamma   90.00
#
_symmetry.space_group_name_H-M   'P 1'
#
loop_
_entity.id
_entity.type
_entity.pdbx_description
1 polymer ?
#
loop_
_entity_poly.entity_id
_entity_poly.type
_entity_poly.pdbx_seq_one_letter_code
_entity_poly.pdbx_strand_id
1 'polypeptide(L)'
;MRHRLALLALLALLPWPAPPSRAEPVVPAVPVSWNALAADPHALTITADGAAVIALAAPALAAAGWPVAQIAPAAVQVWRDGGEVPAFVTADGNGVLAEVRFVADGNESAFSREAVVWLTYGRGQGQRLAAPPTGSAPLRWEVDQTYDAAVASWRGDSWFACELRADGGTQPISLTLPVGLPAGSSLQIQVAPALRRSGHALELRYAGQRIGVAAWDDGAVATAQTLDVTLLQALPAGAITLDAALVSAGTDRVLVDALVFPSLPEPLPTISPTPVPVSPRDLRSGPAPGQAGASYLIITHPSLRAALGPLIALKEAQGDTVGVVEVQAAYDAFSDGARDPAAIRALIATAVAQWTPPPRAVLLVGAGTVRMRGGDSRAPTPGLALSDAPIADPLIPPYLVRGIDPSGAIACDTCYTRLRTPDVRDDTLPALPIGRIPARTLDEARTVVAKIVTHATAPPPGLWRSRALLLADNDVQPDGEADPGGPFSPVVREVAGLLPHGMEARPFLYAPQAGAPGDTYARSEALRCALFAAWDAAPGCPAPAPVAEPGASLLVYVGHGSPWQWAATTPDAATPALFGLYDVDGRTNGARLPIVFAMTCYSGNWANPILQSLDERLLLWPGGGSVADVAAVGSGVNTGHARLLRAMVADLTATDGARLGDAHLAALAQLDATARDLAYSFHILGDPDTTLPPLARYATFLPVIFAP
;
A
#
# COMPACT_ATOMS: atom_id res chain seq x y z
N MET A 1 13.54 49.20 40.68
CA MET A 1 12.36 48.94 39.83
C MET A 1 12.45 49.60 38.43
N ARG A 2 13.62 49.67 37.77
CA ARG A 2 13.73 50.16 36.37
C ARG A 2 14.69 49.37 35.46
N HIS A 3 15.14 48.19 35.88
CA HIS A 3 16.09 47.36 35.08
C HIS A 3 15.63 45.91 34.83
N ARG A 4 14.34 45.59 35.02
CA ARG A 4 13.79 44.25 34.70
C ARG A 4 12.75 44.23 33.57
N LEU A 5 12.42 45.38 32.97
CA LEU A 5 11.48 45.47 31.85
C LEU A 5 12.14 45.45 30.46
N ALA A 6 13.48 45.55 30.36
CA ALA A 6 14.16 45.59 29.06
C ALA A 6 14.55 44.21 28.51
N LEU A 7 14.53 43.15 29.33
CA LEU A 7 14.93 41.79 28.90
C LEU A 7 13.75 40.93 28.39
N LEU A 8 12.51 41.32 28.70
CA LEU A 8 11.29 40.63 28.27
C LEU A 8 10.76 41.10 26.92
N ALA A 9 11.32 42.16 26.34
CA ALA A 9 10.89 42.72 25.05
C ALA A 9 11.78 42.31 23.86
N LEU A 10 12.92 41.63 24.08
CA LEU A 10 13.86 41.24 23.01
C LEU A 10 13.79 39.75 22.60
N LEU A 11 12.99 38.93 23.28
CA LEU A 11 12.76 37.51 22.91
C LEU A 11 11.47 37.29 22.10
N ALA A 12 10.73 38.34 21.75
CA ALA A 12 9.49 38.29 20.99
C ALA A 12 9.62 38.69 19.51
N LEU A 13 10.86 38.77 18.98
CA LEU A 13 11.14 39.20 17.60
C LEU A 13 11.95 38.18 16.78
N LEU A 14 11.92 36.90 17.15
CA LEU A 14 12.20 35.86 16.16
C LEU A 14 10.94 35.73 15.29
N PRO A 15 11.02 36.01 13.97
CA PRO A 15 9.87 35.82 13.11
C PRO A 15 9.47 34.35 13.20
N TRP A 16 8.25 34.09 13.66
CA TRP A 16 7.55 32.86 13.33
C TRP A 16 7.68 32.70 11.82
N PRO A 17 8.12 31.56 11.28
CA PRO A 17 8.04 31.35 9.84
C PRO A 17 6.60 31.64 9.46
N ALA A 18 6.41 32.57 8.51
CA ALA A 18 5.10 32.83 7.95
C ALA A 18 4.49 31.47 7.54
N PRO A 19 3.17 31.27 7.68
CA PRO A 19 2.53 30.09 7.12
C PRO A 19 3.00 29.98 5.67
N PRO A 20 3.44 28.79 5.22
CA PRO A 20 4.00 28.65 3.88
C PRO A 20 3.03 29.30 2.91
N SER A 21 3.53 30.32 2.21
CA SER A 21 2.84 30.90 1.07
C SER A 21 2.33 29.76 0.21
N ARG A 22 1.06 29.80 -0.22
CA ARG A 22 0.46 28.90 -1.21
C ARG A 22 1.56 28.25 -2.03
N ALA A 23 1.81 26.95 -1.80
CA ALA A 23 2.91 26.24 -2.43
C ALA A 23 2.92 26.59 -3.92
N GLU A 24 4.08 26.97 -4.46
CA GLU A 24 4.20 27.27 -5.88
C GLU A 24 3.54 26.13 -6.69
N PRO A 25 2.81 26.46 -7.77
CA PRO A 25 2.15 25.44 -8.57
C PRO A 25 3.18 24.40 -9.00
N VAL A 26 2.96 23.15 -8.60
CA VAL A 26 3.85 22.04 -8.92
C VAL A 26 3.79 21.77 -10.40
N VAL A 27 4.93 21.83 -11.08
CA VAL A 27 5.08 21.38 -12.47
C VAL A 27 5.51 19.91 -12.45
N PRO A 28 4.66 18.97 -12.88
CA PRO A 28 5.02 17.56 -12.91
C PRO A 28 6.15 17.29 -13.91
N ALA A 29 7.14 16.50 -13.50
CA ALA A 29 8.21 15.95 -14.32
C ALA A 29 8.20 14.42 -14.31
N VAL A 30 7.02 13.83 -14.20
CA VAL A 30 6.79 12.39 -14.33
C VAL A 30 6.74 12.04 -15.81
N PRO A 31 7.49 11.03 -16.30
CA PRO A 31 7.33 10.53 -17.65
C PRO A 31 5.90 10.00 -17.85
N VAL A 32 5.19 10.55 -18.84
CA VAL A 32 3.83 10.13 -19.19
C VAL A 32 3.84 9.64 -20.62
N SER A 33 3.48 8.38 -20.82
CA SER A 33 3.14 7.81 -22.12
C SER A 33 1.65 7.48 -22.12
N TRP A 34 0.92 7.96 -23.14
CA TRP A 34 -0.51 7.71 -23.28
C TRP A 34 -0.76 6.60 -24.29
N ASN A 35 -1.49 5.56 -23.89
CA ASN A 35 -2.00 4.54 -24.78
C ASN A 35 -3.19 5.08 -25.59
N ALA A 36 -2.97 5.34 -26.88
CA ALA A 36 -4.01 5.85 -27.77
C ALA A 36 -5.21 4.89 -27.95
N LEU A 37 -5.05 3.60 -27.64
CA LEU A 37 -6.13 2.62 -27.71
C LEU A 37 -7.12 2.74 -26.54
N ALA A 38 -6.71 3.34 -25.42
CA ALA A 38 -7.62 3.61 -24.29
C ALA A 38 -8.76 4.60 -24.64
N ALA A 39 -8.60 5.37 -25.72
CA ALA A 39 -9.62 6.26 -26.27
C ALA A 39 -10.33 5.69 -27.52
N ASP A 40 -9.97 4.48 -27.95
CA ASP A 40 -10.50 3.86 -29.17
C ASP A 40 -11.81 3.11 -28.86
N PRO A 41 -12.96 3.47 -29.46
CA PRO A 41 -14.24 2.79 -29.22
C PRO A 41 -14.29 1.36 -29.76
N HIS A 42 -13.29 0.94 -30.54
CA HIS A 42 -13.17 -0.40 -31.07
C HIS A 42 -12.22 -1.28 -30.26
N ALA A 43 -11.53 -0.72 -29.26
CA ALA A 43 -10.56 -1.46 -28.48
C ALA A 43 -11.20 -2.53 -27.59
N LEU A 44 -10.64 -3.74 -27.65
CA LEU A 44 -10.86 -4.83 -26.71
C LEU A 44 -9.55 -5.15 -26.00
N THR A 45 -9.62 -5.64 -24.78
CA THR A 45 -8.49 -6.24 -24.07
C THR A 45 -8.73 -7.73 -23.83
N ILE A 46 -7.65 -8.50 -23.78
CA ILE A 46 -7.62 -9.84 -23.20
C ILE A 46 -6.52 -9.90 -22.16
N THR A 47 -6.68 -10.78 -21.19
CA THR A 47 -5.63 -11.15 -20.24
C THR A 47 -5.17 -12.58 -20.48
N ALA A 48 -3.88 -12.82 -20.33
CA ALA A 48 -3.28 -14.15 -20.41
C ALA A 48 -2.32 -14.35 -19.24
N ASP A 49 -2.46 -15.46 -18.52
CA ASP A 49 -1.54 -15.87 -17.46
C ASP A 49 -0.52 -16.84 -18.05
N GLY A 50 0.71 -16.35 -18.21
CA GLY A 50 1.79 -17.09 -18.86
C GLY A 50 1.74 -17.07 -20.40
N ALA A 51 2.77 -17.68 -21.00
CA ALA A 51 2.90 -17.71 -22.46
C ALA A 51 1.90 -18.67 -23.09
N ALA A 52 1.18 -18.22 -24.12
CA ALA A 52 0.15 -19.02 -24.80
C ALA A 52 -0.10 -18.54 -26.24
N VAL A 53 -0.64 -19.43 -27.07
CA VAL A 53 -1.28 -19.03 -28.32
C VAL A 53 -2.72 -18.61 -28.01
N ILE A 54 -3.04 -17.35 -28.26
CA ILE A 54 -4.40 -16.84 -28.15
C ILE A 54 -5.15 -17.15 -29.43
N ALA A 55 -6.35 -17.72 -29.32
CA ALA A 55 -7.24 -17.98 -30.45
C ALA A 55 -8.64 -17.42 -30.17
N LEU A 56 -9.01 -16.37 -30.90
CA LEU A 56 -10.29 -15.67 -30.77
C LEU A 56 -11.12 -15.89 -32.03
N ALA A 57 -12.18 -16.69 -31.90
CA ALA A 57 -13.13 -16.92 -32.98
C ALA A 57 -14.12 -15.75 -33.12
N ALA A 58 -14.67 -15.57 -34.33
CA ALA A 58 -15.63 -14.51 -34.63
C ALA A 58 -16.81 -14.41 -33.64
N PRO A 59 -17.41 -15.51 -33.13
CA PRO A 59 -18.48 -15.42 -32.13
C PRO A 59 -18.03 -14.75 -30.82
N ALA A 60 -16.78 -14.97 -30.37
CA ALA A 60 -16.25 -14.35 -29.16
C ALA A 60 -16.03 -12.84 -29.36
N LEU A 61 -15.50 -12.45 -30.52
CA LEU A 61 -15.34 -11.03 -30.89
C LEU A 61 -16.69 -10.33 -31.03
N ALA A 62 -17.67 -11.00 -31.65
CA ALA A 62 -19.03 -10.48 -31.77
C ALA A 62 -19.73 -10.33 -30.40
N ALA A 63 -19.54 -11.29 -29.49
CA ALA A 63 -20.04 -11.21 -28.11
C ALA A 63 -19.38 -10.05 -27.33
N ALA A 64 -18.13 -9.71 -27.64
CA ALA A 64 -17.45 -8.52 -27.15
C ALA A 64 -17.83 -7.23 -27.89
N GLY A 65 -18.86 -7.26 -28.75
CA GLY A 65 -19.41 -6.07 -29.39
C GLY A 65 -18.80 -5.67 -30.73
N TRP A 66 -17.86 -6.46 -31.29
CA TRP A 66 -17.36 -6.19 -32.63
C TRP A 66 -18.39 -6.54 -33.72
N PRO A 67 -18.63 -5.65 -34.70
CA PRO A 67 -19.48 -5.95 -35.86
C PRO A 67 -18.71 -6.82 -36.88
N VAL A 68 -18.39 -8.06 -36.52
CA VAL A 68 -17.47 -8.95 -37.27
C VAL A 68 -17.75 -9.06 -38.77
N ALA A 69 -19.02 -9.01 -39.19
CA ALA A 69 -19.43 -9.05 -40.59
C ALA A 69 -19.00 -7.82 -41.41
N GLN A 70 -18.69 -6.70 -40.75
CA GLN A 70 -18.31 -5.43 -41.35
C GLN A 70 -16.81 -5.15 -41.25
N ILE A 71 -16.08 -5.97 -40.48
CA ILE A 71 -14.65 -5.78 -40.25
C ILE A 71 -13.88 -6.49 -41.34
N ALA A 72 -13.10 -5.73 -42.12
CA ALA A 72 -12.14 -6.31 -43.04
C ALA A 72 -11.05 -7.06 -42.24
N PRO A 73 -10.77 -8.35 -42.52
CA PRO A 73 -9.75 -9.11 -41.82
C PRO A 73 -8.37 -8.44 -41.84
N ALA A 74 -8.02 -7.70 -42.90
CA ALA A 74 -6.78 -6.94 -43.02
C ALA A 74 -6.70 -5.70 -42.10
N ALA A 75 -7.83 -5.24 -41.54
CA ALA A 75 -7.90 -4.08 -40.67
C ALA A 75 -7.74 -4.40 -39.17
N VAL A 76 -7.75 -5.68 -38.78
CA VAL A 76 -7.55 -6.11 -37.40
C VAL A 76 -6.10 -5.88 -36.98
N GLN A 77 -5.89 -5.30 -35.81
CA GLN A 77 -4.57 -5.06 -35.22
C GLN A 77 -4.54 -5.61 -33.80
N VAL A 78 -3.36 -6.08 -33.38
CA VAL A 78 -3.11 -6.61 -32.05
C VAL A 78 -1.93 -5.85 -31.47
N TRP A 79 -2.04 -5.35 -30.25
CA TRP A 79 -1.07 -4.47 -29.61
C TRP A 79 -0.71 -4.97 -28.22
N ARG A 80 0.56 -4.82 -27.86
CA ARG A 80 1.10 -5.14 -26.54
C ARG A 80 2.26 -4.21 -26.23
N ASP A 81 2.34 -3.71 -25.00
CA ASP A 81 3.43 -2.84 -24.52
C ASP A 81 3.74 -1.66 -25.47
N GLY A 82 2.69 -0.99 -25.95
CA GLY A 82 2.77 0.14 -26.88
C GLY A 82 3.14 -0.20 -28.33
N GLY A 83 3.34 -1.47 -28.68
CA GLY A 83 3.72 -1.93 -30.02
C GLY A 83 2.70 -2.87 -30.67
N GLU A 84 2.51 -2.76 -31.99
CA GLU A 84 1.70 -3.72 -32.73
C GLU A 84 2.47 -5.05 -32.90
N VAL A 85 1.81 -6.17 -32.61
CA VAL A 85 2.34 -7.53 -32.76
C VAL A 85 1.69 -8.26 -33.93
N PRO A 86 2.43 -9.10 -34.69
CA PRO A 86 1.87 -9.87 -35.79
C PRO A 86 0.78 -10.85 -35.34
N ALA A 87 -0.33 -10.89 -36.06
CA ALA A 87 -1.41 -11.86 -35.85
C ALA A 87 -1.71 -12.67 -37.11
N PHE A 88 -2.06 -13.94 -36.93
CA PHE A 88 -2.66 -14.77 -37.97
C PHE A 88 -4.17 -14.52 -37.97
N VAL A 89 -4.68 -13.88 -39.01
CA VAL A 89 -6.10 -13.49 -39.13
C VAL A 89 -6.71 -14.18 -40.34
N THR A 90 -7.81 -14.90 -40.12
CA THR A 90 -8.50 -15.65 -41.19
C THR A 90 -9.85 -15.05 -41.52
N ALA A 91 -10.32 -15.38 -42.73
CA ALA A 91 -11.65 -15.05 -43.21
C ALA A 91 -12.41 -16.34 -43.55
N ASP A 92 -13.74 -16.30 -43.46
CA ASP A 92 -14.60 -17.37 -43.94
C ASP A 92 -14.69 -17.39 -45.47
N GLY A 93 -15.47 -18.32 -46.03
CA GLY A 93 -15.67 -18.44 -47.48
C GLY A 93 -16.32 -17.21 -48.14
N ASN A 94 -16.86 -16.28 -47.36
CA ASN A 94 -17.45 -15.03 -47.82
C ASN A 94 -16.53 -13.82 -47.59
N GLY A 95 -15.30 -14.03 -47.08
CA GLY A 95 -14.35 -12.96 -46.78
C GLY A 95 -14.61 -12.23 -45.46
N VAL A 96 -15.50 -12.76 -44.60
CA VAL A 96 -15.80 -12.20 -43.28
C VAL A 96 -14.78 -12.67 -42.25
N LEU A 97 -14.39 -11.81 -41.30
CA LEU A 97 -13.49 -12.18 -40.20
C LEU A 97 -13.95 -13.46 -39.50
N ALA A 98 -13.10 -14.49 -39.51
CA ALA A 98 -13.40 -15.79 -38.92
C ALA A 98 -12.64 -16.03 -37.61
N GLU A 99 -11.35 -15.71 -37.56
CA GLU A 99 -10.51 -15.96 -36.40
C GLU A 99 -9.30 -15.01 -36.34
N VAL A 100 -8.88 -14.67 -35.13
CA VAL A 100 -7.63 -13.96 -34.83
C VAL A 100 -6.78 -14.84 -33.92
N ARG A 101 -5.54 -15.14 -34.33
CA ARG A 101 -4.55 -15.87 -33.53
C ARG A 101 -3.25 -15.11 -33.38
N PHE A 102 -2.66 -15.13 -32.19
CA PHE A 102 -1.36 -14.50 -31.92
C PHE A 102 -0.70 -15.14 -30.69
N VAL A 103 0.58 -14.84 -30.44
CA VAL A 103 1.29 -15.27 -29.24
C VAL A 103 1.15 -14.20 -28.16
N ALA A 104 0.70 -14.59 -26.97
CA ALA A 104 0.88 -13.82 -25.75
C ALA A 104 2.10 -14.41 -25.02
N ASP A 105 3.08 -13.58 -24.70
CA ASP A 105 4.22 -13.98 -23.87
C ASP A 105 3.82 -13.90 -22.38
N GLY A 106 4.56 -14.59 -21.52
CA GLY A 106 4.36 -14.45 -20.07
C GLY A 106 4.75 -13.05 -19.59
N ASN A 107 4.09 -12.56 -18.53
CA ASN A 107 4.42 -11.28 -17.91
C ASN A 107 5.50 -11.45 -16.84
N GLU A 108 6.60 -10.72 -16.98
CA GLU A 108 7.72 -10.69 -16.02
C GLU A 108 7.63 -9.49 -15.06
N SER A 109 6.54 -8.74 -15.08
CA SER A 109 6.31 -7.62 -14.16
C SER A 109 6.35 -8.06 -12.69
N ALA A 110 6.93 -7.22 -11.84
CA ALA A 110 6.85 -7.32 -10.38
C ALA A 110 5.40 -7.14 -9.85
N PHE A 111 4.45 -6.73 -10.69
CA PHE A 111 3.12 -6.29 -10.29
C PHE A 111 1.97 -7.18 -10.79
N SER A 112 2.18 -8.01 -11.81
CA SER A 112 1.15 -8.92 -12.34
C SER A 112 1.78 -10.10 -13.07
N ARG A 113 1.18 -11.29 -12.95
CA ARG A 113 1.47 -12.43 -13.85
C ARG A 113 0.72 -12.36 -15.17
N GLU A 114 -0.40 -11.63 -15.18
CA GLU A 114 -1.24 -11.50 -16.37
C GLU A 114 -0.63 -10.49 -17.34
N ALA A 115 -0.43 -10.91 -18.59
CA ALA A 115 -0.14 -10.03 -19.71
C ALA A 115 -1.45 -9.48 -20.28
N VAL A 116 -1.48 -8.19 -20.60
CA VAL A 116 -2.64 -7.54 -21.24
C VAL A 116 -2.33 -7.33 -22.72
N VAL A 117 -3.24 -7.80 -23.58
CA VAL A 117 -3.12 -7.59 -25.03
C VAL A 117 -4.36 -6.87 -25.53
N TRP A 118 -4.13 -5.90 -26.39
CA TRP A 118 -5.15 -5.03 -26.98
C TRP A 118 -5.47 -5.47 -28.40
N LEU A 119 -6.74 -5.46 -28.76
CA LEU A 119 -7.21 -5.68 -30.12
C LEU A 119 -7.99 -4.45 -30.57
N THR A 120 -7.80 -4.03 -31.81
CA THR A 120 -8.61 -2.96 -32.43
C THR A 120 -8.77 -3.23 -33.93
N TYR A 121 -9.59 -2.43 -34.59
CA TYR A 121 -9.68 -2.38 -36.05
C TYR A 121 -9.86 -0.95 -36.54
N GLY A 122 -9.60 -0.73 -37.83
CA GLY A 122 -9.91 0.54 -38.51
C GLY A 122 -8.84 1.63 -38.42
N ARG A 123 -7.67 1.34 -37.84
CA ARG A 123 -6.52 2.29 -37.80
C ARG A 123 -5.47 2.05 -38.88
N GLY A 124 -5.74 1.17 -39.84
CA GLY A 124 -4.83 0.82 -40.93
C GLY A 124 -4.80 -0.67 -41.24
N GLN A 125 -3.82 -1.10 -42.03
CA GLN A 125 -3.52 -2.52 -42.18
C GLN A 125 -2.74 -3.01 -40.97
N GLY A 126 -3.14 -4.14 -40.41
CA GLY A 126 -2.41 -4.71 -39.29
C GLY A 126 -1.25 -5.63 -39.69
N GLN A 127 -0.34 -5.88 -38.75
CA GLN A 127 0.75 -6.82 -38.93
C GLN A 127 0.25 -8.27 -39.00
N ARG A 128 0.86 -9.09 -39.88
CA ARG A 128 0.36 -10.44 -40.19
C ARG A 128 1.41 -11.52 -40.06
N LEU A 129 0.97 -12.67 -39.54
CA LEU A 129 1.69 -13.94 -39.64
C LEU A 129 1.25 -14.69 -40.91
N ALA A 130 2.20 -15.36 -41.57
CA ALA A 130 1.93 -16.14 -42.78
C ALA A 130 1.24 -17.49 -42.48
N ALA A 131 1.37 -17.99 -41.25
CA ALA A 131 0.82 -19.26 -40.78
C ALA A 131 0.34 -19.09 -39.32
N PRO A 132 -0.53 -19.99 -38.81
CA PRO A 132 -0.89 -20.00 -37.40
C PRO A 132 0.36 -20.03 -36.52
N PRO A 133 0.44 -19.19 -35.47
CA PRO A 133 1.61 -19.18 -34.60
C PRO A 133 1.78 -20.54 -33.91
N THR A 134 3.02 -21.04 -33.98
CA THR A 134 3.53 -22.17 -33.19
C THR A 134 4.76 -21.67 -32.45
N GLY A 135 4.91 -21.99 -31.18
CA GLY A 135 6.08 -21.59 -30.40
C GLY A 135 6.26 -22.48 -29.20
N SER A 136 7.37 -22.31 -28.49
CA SER A 136 7.59 -22.90 -27.17
C SER A 136 8.14 -21.85 -26.22
N ALA A 137 7.88 -22.02 -24.93
CA ALA A 137 8.47 -21.19 -23.89
C ALA A 137 9.33 -22.06 -22.97
N PRO A 138 10.34 -21.48 -22.31
CA PRO A 138 11.01 -22.10 -21.18
C PRO A 138 9.97 -22.55 -20.16
N LEU A 139 10.07 -23.80 -19.68
CA LEU A 139 9.30 -24.19 -18.51
C LEU A 139 9.89 -23.46 -17.31
N ARG A 140 9.04 -22.75 -16.59
CA ARG A 140 9.44 -21.97 -15.42
C ARG A 140 8.67 -22.46 -14.21
N TRP A 141 9.38 -22.87 -13.17
CA TRP A 141 8.83 -23.12 -11.85
C TRP A 141 9.10 -21.92 -10.95
N GLU A 142 8.04 -21.41 -10.34
CA GLU A 142 8.11 -20.22 -9.50
C GLU A 142 6.89 -20.12 -8.60
N VAL A 143 7.13 -19.78 -7.33
CA VAL A 143 6.09 -19.68 -6.33
C VAL A 143 6.38 -18.49 -5.40
N ASP A 144 5.37 -17.71 -5.04
CA ASP A 144 5.52 -16.55 -4.14
C ASP A 144 5.13 -16.93 -2.69
N GLN A 145 6.02 -17.65 -1.99
CA GLN A 145 5.73 -18.19 -0.65
C GLN A 145 6.40 -17.42 0.49
N THR A 146 7.67 -17.06 0.31
CA THR A 146 8.50 -16.35 1.28
C THR A 146 8.60 -14.88 0.91
N TYR A 147 8.26 -14.00 1.85
CA TYR A 147 8.43 -12.56 1.70
C TYR A 147 9.64 -12.07 2.48
N ASP A 148 10.54 -11.34 1.82
CA ASP A 148 11.64 -10.63 2.48
C ASP A 148 11.71 -9.20 1.93
N ALA A 149 11.25 -8.23 2.72
CA ALA A 149 11.21 -6.83 2.31
C ALA A 149 12.61 -6.26 2.02
N ALA A 150 13.67 -6.78 2.62
CA ALA A 150 15.03 -6.25 2.44
C ALA A 150 15.64 -6.68 1.11
N VAL A 151 15.19 -7.81 0.55
CA VAL A 151 15.78 -8.39 -0.67
C VAL A 151 14.85 -8.20 -1.87
N ALA A 152 15.44 -7.88 -3.02
CA ALA A 152 14.74 -7.82 -4.29
C ALA A 152 14.99 -9.12 -5.08
N SER A 153 13.93 -9.71 -5.62
CA SER A 153 14.05 -10.75 -6.64
C SER A 153 14.63 -10.16 -7.93
N TRP A 154 14.93 -11.01 -8.91
CA TRP A 154 15.43 -10.58 -10.22
C TRP A 154 14.43 -9.69 -10.99
N ARG A 155 13.12 -9.75 -10.66
CA ARG A 155 12.08 -8.87 -11.20
C ARG A 155 11.88 -7.58 -10.42
N GLY A 156 12.44 -7.50 -9.21
CA GLY A 156 12.30 -6.33 -8.34
C GLY A 156 11.16 -6.40 -7.31
N ASP A 157 10.39 -7.49 -7.25
CA ASP A 157 9.51 -7.78 -6.11
C ASP A 157 10.31 -8.31 -4.90
N SER A 158 9.61 -8.69 -3.83
CA SER A 158 10.21 -9.21 -2.58
C SER A 158 9.69 -10.61 -2.24
N TRP A 159 9.25 -11.34 -3.25
CA TRP A 159 8.70 -12.69 -3.11
C TRP A 159 9.67 -13.74 -3.64
N PHE A 160 9.69 -14.88 -2.96
CA PHE A 160 10.58 -15.98 -3.23
C PHE A 160 9.85 -17.30 -3.00
N ALA A 161 10.29 -18.36 -3.67
CA ALA A 161 9.74 -19.70 -3.48
C ALA A 161 10.12 -20.30 -2.13
N CYS A 162 11.36 -20.12 -1.69
CA CYS A 162 11.80 -20.59 -0.38
C CYS A 162 13.09 -19.90 0.11
N GLU A 163 13.41 -20.14 1.37
CA GLU A 163 14.70 -19.77 1.98
C GLU A 163 15.55 -21.04 2.19
N LEU A 164 16.78 -21.03 1.71
CA LEU A 164 17.79 -22.04 1.99
C LEU A 164 18.73 -21.54 3.08
N ARG A 165 19.02 -22.40 4.06
CA ARG A 165 20.02 -22.15 5.11
C ARG A 165 21.09 -23.23 5.11
N ALA A 166 22.33 -22.86 5.37
CA ALA A 166 23.45 -23.82 5.43
C ALA A 166 23.25 -24.90 6.51
N ASP A 167 22.52 -24.59 7.58
CA ASP A 167 22.17 -25.50 8.68
C ASP A 167 20.72 -26.02 8.60
N GLY A 168 19.95 -25.63 7.57
CA GLY A 168 18.51 -25.86 7.49
C GLY A 168 18.06 -27.13 6.76
N GLY A 169 19.00 -27.93 6.25
CA GLY A 169 18.68 -29.10 5.42
C GLY A 169 18.20 -28.73 4.01
N THR A 170 17.39 -29.60 3.40
CA THR A 170 16.89 -29.44 2.03
C THR A 170 15.49 -28.84 1.98
N GLN A 171 15.20 -28.01 0.98
CA GLN A 171 13.86 -27.55 0.62
C GLN A 171 13.32 -28.30 -0.60
N PRO A 172 12.10 -28.86 -0.56
CA PRO A 172 11.51 -29.56 -1.68
C PRO A 172 10.95 -28.59 -2.72
N ILE A 173 11.15 -28.92 -4.00
CA ILE A 173 10.67 -28.22 -5.18
C ILE A 173 9.89 -29.22 -6.02
N SER A 174 8.56 -29.13 -5.98
CA SER A 174 7.68 -30.01 -6.75
C SER A 174 7.21 -29.35 -8.03
N LEU A 175 7.40 -30.04 -9.16
CA LEU A 175 6.96 -29.58 -10.48
C LEU A 175 6.61 -30.76 -11.39
N THR A 176 6.00 -30.47 -12.54
CA THR A 176 5.74 -31.47 -13.60
C THR A 176 6.54 -31.12 -14.85
N LEU A 177 7.37 -32.05 -15.30
CA LEU A 177 8.09 -31.93 -16.56
C LEU A 177 7.25 -32.56 -17.68
N PRO A 178 6.88 -31.83 -18.75
CA PRO A 178 6.09 -32.39 -19.85
C PRO A 178 6.91 -33.42 -20.65
N VAL A 179 8.22 -33.23 -20.73
CA VAL A 179 9.18 -34.15 -21.36
C VAL A 179 10.37 -34.37 -20.43
N GLY A 180 11.01 -35.54 -20.56
CA GLY A 180 12.22 -35.85 -19.79
C GLY A 180 13.40 -35.00 -20.24
N LEU A 181 14.29 -34.65 -19.31
CA LEU A 181 15.49 -33.88 -19.57
C LEU A 181 16.71 -34.79 -19.57
N PRO A 182 17.52 -34.83 -20.64
CA PRO A 182 18.74 -35.63 -20.65
C PRO A 182 19.81 -35.06 -19.71
N ALA A 183 20.74 -35.92 -19.28
CA ALA A 183 21.97 -35.47 -18.64
C ALA A 183 22.72 -34.50 -19.59
N GLY A 184 23.35 -33.48 -19.03
CA GLY A 184 23.97 -32.38 -19.77
C GLY A 184 23.03 -31.22 -20.10
N SER A 185 21.72 -31.34 -19.85
CA SER A 185 20.82 -30.18 -19.96
C SER A 185 21.21 -29.09 -18.97
N SER A 186 21.16 -27.83 -19.39
CA SER A 186 21.35 -26.67 -18.52
C SER A 186 20.00 -26.24 -17.95
N LEU A 187 19.93 -26.01 -16.64
CA LEU A 187 18.81 -25.32 -16.00
C LEU A 187 19.35 -24.06 -15.32
N GLN A 188 18.51 -23.05 -15.19
CA GLN A 188 18.83 -21.82 -14.48
C GLN A 188 18.12 -21.79 -13.13
N ILE A 189 18.83 -21.36 -12.10
CA ILE A 189 18.27 -21.09 -10.78
C ILE A 189 18.42 -19.61 -10.49
N GLN A 190 17.32 -18.95 -10.18
CA GLN A 190 17.31 -17.55 -9.78
C GLN A 190 17.32 -17.48 -8.26
N VAL A 191 18.34 -16.83 -7.71
CA VAL A 191 18.56 -16.71 -6.27
C VAL A 191 18.85 -15.27 -5.89
N ALA A 192 18.62 -14.90 -4.64
CA ALA A 192 19.05 -13.63 -4.08
C ALA A 192 19.68 -13.84 -2.70
N PRO A 193 20.85 -13.21 -2.42
CA PRO A 193 21.51 -13.38 -1.13
C PRO A 193 20.77 -12.57 -0.06
N ALA A 194 20.34 -13.24 1.01
CA ALA A 194 19.84 -12.55 2.20
C ALA A 194 20.99 -12.11 3.12
N LEU A 195 22.13 -12.81 3.06
CA LEU A 195 23.38 -12.44 3.72
C LEU A 195 24.51 -12.41 2.69
N ARG A 196 25.20 -11.28 2.57
CA ARG A 196 26.32 -11.12 1.63
C ARG A 196 27.51 -11.97 2.02
N ARG A 197 27.93 -12.93 1.18
CA ARG A 197 29.12 -13.77 1.42
C ARG A 197 29.80 -14.25 0.12
N SER A 198 30.88 -15.00 0.31
CA SER A 198 31.56 -15.76 -0.72
C SER A 198 31.48 -17.25 -0.39
N GLY A 199 31.53 -18.11 -1.39
CA GLY A 199 31.57 -19.56 -1.25
C GLY A 199 30.19 -20.19 -1.10
N HIS A 200 29.16 -19.60 -1.69
CA HIS A 200 27.85 -20.22 -1.78
C HIS A 200 27.91 -21.38 -2.77
N ALA A 201 27.27 -22.49 -2.45
CA ALA A 201 26.94 -23.52 -3.41
C ALA A 201 25.52 -24.03 -3.19
N LEU A 202 24.71 -24.07 -4.24
CA LEU A 202 23.37 -24.66 -4.21
C LEU A 202 23.43 -26.02 -4.88
N GLU A 203 23.08 -27.05 -4.13
CA GLU A 203 23.00 -28.42 -4.60
C GLU A 203 21.55 -28.81 -4.87
N LEU A 204 21.29 -29.37 -6.06
CA LEU A 204 20.02 -29.98 -6.41
C LEU A 204 20.12 -31.50 -6.37
N ARG A 205 19.13 -32.15 -5.78
CA ARG A 205 19.00 -33.62 -5.71
C ARG A 205 17.67 -34.08 -6.27
N TYR A 206 17.67 -35.30 -6.84
CA TYR A 206 16.48 -36.03 -7.23
C TYR A 206 16.59 -37.46 -6.72
N ALA A 207 15.56 -37.96 -6.04
CA ALA A 207 15.57 -39.28 -5.39
C ALA A 207 16.81 -39.50 -4.49
N GLY A 208 17.22 -38.46 -3.75
CA GLY A 208 18.38 -38.47 -2.86
C GLY A 208 19.75 -38.36 -3.53
N GLN A 209 19.83 -38.46 -4.86
CA GLN A 209 21.07 -38.36 -5.65
C GLN A 209 21.31 -36.94 -6.12
N ARG A 210 22.56 -36.46 -6.05
CA ARG A 210 22.93 -35.15 -6.60
C ARG A 210 22.77 -35.14 -8.12
N ILE A 211 22.01 -34.17 -8.62
CA ILE A 211 21.79 -33.97 -10.05
C ILE A 211 22.45 -32.69 -10.57
N GLY A 212 22.87 -31.78 -9.71
CA GLY A 212 23.52 -30.55 -10.13
C GLY A 212 24.02 -29.73 -8.96
N VAL A 213 24.96 -28.83 -9.24
CA VAL A 213 25.47 -27.84 -8.28
C VAL A 213 25.78 -26.54 -9.02
N ALA A 214 25.43 -25.41 -8.43
CA ALA A 214 25.91 -24.09 -8.83
C ALA A 214 26.66 -23.46 -7.65
N ALA A 215 27.86 -22.95 -7.88
CA ALA A 215 28.63 -22.22 -6.89
C ALA A 215 28.83 -20.77 -7.35
N TRP A 216 28.76 -19.83 -6.42
CA TRP A 216 28.92 -18.41 -6.70
C TRP A 216 29.43 -17.64 -5.48
N ASP A 217 29.88 -16.42 -5.74
CA ASP A 217 30.24 -15.42 -4.73
C ASP A 217 29.36 -14.18 -4.93
N ASP A 218 28.93 -13.54 -3.84
CA ASP A 218 28.20 -12.29 -3.95
C ASP A 218 29.15 -11.14 -4.33
N GLY A 219 28.69 -10.29 -5.24
CA GLY A 219 29.37 -9.03 -5.54
C GLY A 219 29.28 -8.02 -4.40
N ALA A 220 29.90 -6.85 -4.58
CA ALA A 220 29.84 -5.75 -3.61
C ALA A 220 28.38 -5.31 -3.30
N VAL A 221 27.46 -5.53 -4.26
CA VAL A 221 26.03 -5.26 -4.13
C VAL A 221 25.26 -6.58 -4.12
N ALA A 222 24.49 -6.81 -3.07
CA ALA A 222 23.56 -7.94 -2.96
C ALA A 222 22.48 -7.80 -4.03
N THR A 223 22.62 -8.53 -5.13
CA THR A 223 21.67 -8.52 -6.25
C THR A 223 21.29 -9.94 -6.58
N ALA A 224 20.07 -10.13 -7.06
CA ALA A 224 19.63 -11.42 -7.54
C ALA A 224 20.57 -11.94 -8.65
N GLN A 225 20.89 -13.22 -8.59
CA GLN A 225 21.78 -13.93 -9.50
C GLN A 225 20.96 -14.97 -10.27
N THR A 226 21.32 -15.19 -11.53
CA THR A 226 20.87 -16.34 -12.31
C THR A 226 22.04 -17.28 -12.49
N LEU A 227 21.89 -18.51 -12.00
CA LEU A 227 22.95 -19.51 -11.94
C LEU A 227 22.64 -20.66 -12.87
N ASP A 228 23.57 -21.00 -13.76
CA ASP A 228 23.46 -22.20 -14.59
C ASP A 228 23.86 -23.45 -13.81
N VAL A 229 23.02 -24.47 -13.89
CA VAL A 229 23.27 -25.81 -13.34
C VAL A 229 23.18 -26.82 -14.47
N THR A 230 24.28 -27.52 -14.72
CA THR A 230 24.30 -28.62 -15.69
C THR A 230 23.85 -29.91 -15.00
N LEU A 231 22.82 -30.55 -15.56
CA LEU A 231 22.32 -31.83 -15.05
C LEU A 231 23.37 -32.93 -15.21
N LEU A 232 23.76 -33.55 -14.10
CA LEU A 232 24.66 -34.70 -14.05
C LEU A 232 23.95 -36.01 -14.45
N GLN A 233 22.63 -36.04 -14.33
CA GLN A 233 21.78 -37.20 -14.58
C GLN A 233 20.48 -36.76 -15.25
N ALA A 234 19.83 -37.67 -15.98
CA ALA A 234 18.56 -37.36 -16.63
C ALA A 234 17.41 -37.24 -15.62
N LEU A 235 16.44 -36.36 -15.90
CA LEU A 235 15.18 -36.27 -15.18
C LEU A 235 14.06 -36.86 -16.02
N PRO A 236 13.15 -37.66 -15.43
CA PRO A 236 12.03 -38.24 -16.16
C PRO A 236 10.96 -37.18 -16.47
N ALA A 237 10.13 -37.46 -17.48
CA ALA A 237 8.86 -36.74 -17.66
C ALA A 237 7.89 -37.07 -16.52
N GLY A 238 6.94 -36.18 -16.27
CA GLY A 238 5.93 -36.32 -15.22
C GLY A 238 6.24 -35.52 -13.96
N ALA A 239 5.50 -35.80 -12.89
CA ALA A 239 5.66 -35.15 -11.60
C ALA A 239 6.99 -35.57 -10.95
N ILE A 240 7.78 -34.59 -10.54
CA ILE A 240 9.05 -34.78 -9.85
C ILE A 240 9.14 -33.85 -8.63
N THR A 241 9.97 -34.25 -7.66
CA THR A 241 10.38 -33.39 -6.56
C THR A 241 11.90 -33.32 -6.53
N LEU A 242 12.43 -32.11 -6.62
CA LEU A 242 13.84 -31.80 -6.45
C LEU A 242 14.08 -31.32 -5.02
N ASP A 243 15.15 -31.76 -4.39
CA ASP A 243 15.57 -31.25 -3.09
C ASP A 243 16.72 -30.25 -3.29
N ALA A 244 16.52 -29.00 -2.89
CA ALA A 244 17.53 -27.94 -2.95
C ALA A 244 18.19 -27.75 -1.58
N ALA A 245 19.53 -27.73 -1.54
CA ALA A 245 20.29 -27.47 -0.32
C ALA A 245 21.33 -26.37 -0.54
N LEU A 246 21.50 -25.50 0.45
CA LEU A 246 22.60 -24.55 0.50
C LEU A 246 23.80 -25.22 1.19
N VAL A 247 24.92 -25.27 0.48
CA VAL A 247 26.22 -25.73 0.95
C VAL A 247 27.11 -24.51 1.07
N SER A 248 27.40 -24.11 2.31
CA SER A 248 28.20 -22.91 2.60
C SER A 248 28.85 -23.04 3.98
N ALA A 249 29.92 -22.28 4.21
CA ALA A 249 30.60 -22.25 5.50
C ALA A 249 29.93 -21.26 6.47
N GLY A 250 29.67 -21.71 7.70
CA GLY A 250 29.06 -20.87 8.74
C GLY A 250 27.56 -20.60 8.52
N THR A 251 27.05 -19.51 9.09
CA THR A 251 25.62 -19.15 9.06
C THR A 251 25.20 -18.46 7.76
N ASP A 252 24.73 -19.20 6.76
CA ASP A 252 24.39 -18.62 5.45
C ASP A 252 22.90 -18.75 5.10
N ARG A 253 22.40 -17.79 4.31
CA ARG A 253 20.98 -17.68 3.94
C ARG A 253 20.82 -17.12 2.52
N VAL A 254 20.17 -17.90 1.67
CA VAL A 254 19.90 -17.57 0.27
C VAL A 254 18.42 -17.77 -0.02
N LEU A 255 17.81 -16.83 -0.72
CA LEU A 255 16.42 -16.91 -1.16
C LEU A 255 16.37 -17.45 -2.59
N VAL A 256 15.52 -18.44 -2.86
CA VAL A 256 15.32 -19.01 -4.19
C VAL A 256 14.04 -18.43 -4.77
N ASP A 257 14.12 -17.78 -5.93
CA ASP A 257 12.97 -17.20 -6.63
C ASP A 257 12.34 -18.19 -7.61
N ALA A 258 13.12 -18.70 -8.57
CA ALA A 258 12.60 -19.54 -9.65
C ALA A 258 13.64 -20.53 -10.19
N LEU A 259 13.13 -21.60 -10.80
CA LEU A 259 13.89 -22.50 -11.66
C LEU A 259 13.38 -22.34 -13.10
N VAL A 260 14.30 -22.08 -14.03
CA VAL A 260 14.00 -21.94 -15.46
C VAL A 260 14.68 -23.08 -16.21
N PHE A 261 13.89 -23.88 -16.90
CA PHE A 261 14.34 -25.01 -17.70
C PHE A 261 14.48 -24.57 -19.17
N PRO A 262 15.24 -25.30 -20.00
CA PRO A 262 15.33 -25.01 -21.43
C PRO A 262 13.95 -24.97 -22.09
N SER A 263 13.83 -24.21 -23.18
CA SER A 263 12.64 -24.28 -24.03
C SER A 263 12.44 -25.72 -24.49
N LEU A 264 11.32 -26.30 -24.08
CA LEU A 264 10.96 -27.66 -24.42
C LEU A 264 10.32 -27.66 -25.82
N PRO A 265 10.38 -28.76 -26.59
CA PRO A 265 9.81 -28.82 -27.93
C PRO A 265 8.27 -28.84 -27.95
N GLU A 266 7.61 -28.74 -26.79
CA GLU A 266 6.16 -28.70 -26.68
C GLU A 266 5.61 -27.36 -27.18
N PRO A 267 4.54 -27.36 -28.00
CA PRO A 267 3.89 -26.15 -28.43
C PRO A 267 3.25 -25.43 -27.24
N LEU A 268 3.27 -24.10 -27.27
CA LEU A 268 2.52 -23.26 -26.34
C LEU A 268 1.05 -23.71 -26.28
N PRO A 269 0.42 -23.71 -25.09
CA PRO A 269 -0.99 -24.03 -24.98
C PRO A 269 -1.81 -23.04 -25.81
N THR A 270 -2.82 -23.54 -26.52
CA THR A 270 -3.79 -22.66 -27.18
C THR A 270 -4.94 -22.39 -26.23
N ILE A 271 -5.22 -21.12 -25.97
CA ILE A 271 -6.32 -20.66 -25.12
C ILE A 271 -7.22 -19.67 -25.86
N SER A 272 -8.46 -19.58 -25.41
CA SER A 272 -9.47 -18.67 -25.97
C SER A 272 -10.06 -17.80 -24.85
N PRO A 273 -9.30 -16.79 -24.36
CA PRO A 273 -9.78 -15.87 -23.34
C PRO A 273 -10.96 -15.06 -23.87
N THR A 274 -11.79 -14.55 -22.96
CA THR A 274 -12.92 -13.69 -23.32
C THR A 274 -12.43 -12.26 -23.55
N PRO A 275 -12.60 -11.68 -24.75
CA PRO A 275 -12.28 -10.28 -24.98
C PRO A 275 -13.22 -9.36 -24.21
N VAL A 276 -12.66 -8.31 -23.61
CA VAL A 276 -13.37 -7.33 -22.80
C VAL A 276 -13.37 -5.98 -23.52
N PRO A 277 -14.52 -5.34 -23.74
CA PRO A 277 -14.57 -3.99 -24.30
C PRO A 277 -13.89 -2.98 -23.38
N VAL A 278 -13.06 -2.11 -23.95
CA VAL A 278 -12.50 -0.98 -23.23
C VAL A 278 -13.48 0.17 -23.31
N SER A 279 -13.86 0.74 -22.16
CA SER A 279 -14.68 1.95 -22.13
C SER A 279 -13.80 3.15 -22.50
N PRO A 280 -14.04 3.85 -23.63
CA PRO A 280 -13.16 4.93 -24.06
C PRO A 280 -13.12 6.04 -23.01
N ARG A 281 -11.92 6.36 -22.52
CA ARG A 281 -11.69 7.48 -21.61
C ARG A 281 -10.48 8.28 -22.07
N ASP A 282 -10.65 9.59 -22.13
CA ASP A 282 -9.53 10.52 -22.32
C ASP A 282 -9.21 11.19 -20.99
N LEU A 283 -8.30 10.57 -20.23
CA LEU A 283 -7.92 11.07 -18.91
C LEU A 283 -6.96 12.28 -18.98
N ARG A 284 -6.65 12.79 -20.18
CA ARG A 284 -5.84 14.01 -20.36
C ARG A 284 -6.61 15.28 -20.01
N SER A 285 -7.93 15.27 -20.25
CA SER A 285 -8.78 16.44 -19.99
C SER A 285 -9.65 16.28 -18.74
N GLY A 286 -9.98 15.06 -18.31
CA GLY A 286 -10.75 14.88 -17.09
C GLY A 286 -11.07 13.43 -16.77
N PRO A 287 -11.74 13.17 -15.63
CA PRO A 287 -12.08 11.82 -15.19
C PRO A 287 -13.24 11.17 -15.98
N ALA A 288 -14.01 11.98 -16.72
CA ALA A 288 -15.06 11.54 -17.64
C ALA A 288 -14.92 12.25 -19.01
N PRO A 289 -15.40 11.63 -20.11
CA PRO A 289 -15.34 12.23 -21.44
C PRO A 289 -15.95 13.64 -21.49
N GLY A 290 -15.16 14.61 -21.97
CA GLY A 290 -15.60 16.01 -22.14
C GLY A 290 -15.57 16.87 -20.86
N GLN A 291 -15.23 16.30 -19.70
CA GLN A 291 -14.94 17.11 -18.51
C GLN A 291 -13.54 17.72 -18.61
N ALA A 292 -13.39 18.93 -18.08
CA ALA A 292 -12.12 19.64 -18.08
C ALA A 292 -11.27 19.38 -16.82
N GLY A 293 -11.81 18.81 -15.74
CA GLY A 293 -11.04 18.52 -14.52
C GLY A 293 -11.86 18.26 -13.26
N ALA A 294 -11.18 18.15 -12.12
CA ALA A 294 -11.78 17.95 -10.80
C ALA A 294 -10.81 18.40 -9.68
N SER A 295 -11.31 19.19 -8.72
CA SER A 295 -10.57 19.62 -7.53
C SER A 295 -10.34 18.51 -6.51
N TYR A 296 -11.19 17.48 -6.44
CA TYR A 296 -10.98 16.33 -5.56
C TYR A 296 -11.04 15.03 -6.36
N LEU A 297 -9.93 14.29 -6.42
CA LEU A 297 -9.82 13.08 -7.22
C LEU A 297 -9.92 11.83 -6.34
N ILE A 298 -10.94 11.01 -6.60
CA ILE A 298 -11.07 9.67 -6.04
C ILE A 298 -10.62 8.66 -7.10
N ILE A 299 -9.64 7.83 -6.75
CA ILE A 299 -9.22 6.68 -7.56
C ILE A 299 -9.68 5.42 -6.83
N THR A 300 -10.52 4.60 -7.47
CA THR A 300 -11.19 3.47 -6.82
C THR A 300 -11.17 2.21 -7.67
N HIS A 301 -11.28 1.05 -7.04
CA HIS A 301 -11.58 -0.19 -7.75
C HIS A 301 -13.09 -0.26 -8.12
N PRO A 302 -13.47 -0.80 -9.30
CA PRO A 302 -14.88 -0.85 -9.72
C PRO A 302 -15.82 -1.51 -8.71
N SER A 303 -15.36 -2.54 -8.00
CA SER A 303 -16.16 -3.24 -6.97
C SER A 303 -16.55 -2.36 -5.77
N LEU A 304 -15.85 -1.24 -5.55
CA LEU A 304 -16.05 -0.34 -4.42
C LEU A 304 -16.74 0.97 -4.81
N ARG A 305 -16.84 1.26 -6.11
CA ARG A 305 -17.41 2.52 -6.64
C ARG A 305 -18.80 2.82 -6.08
N ALA A 306 -19.63 1.80 -5.90
CA ALA A 306 -20.99 1.95 -5.40
C ALA A 306 -21.08 2.47 -3.95
N ALA A 307 -20.00 2.42 -3.15
CA ALA A 307 -19.97 2.97 -1.81
C ALA A 307 -19.77 4.50 -1.77
N LEU A 308 -19.33 5.11 -2.87
CA LEU A 308 -18.79 6.47 -2.86
C LEU A 308 -19.85 7.58 -2.92
N GLY A 309 -21.09 7.28 -3.28
CA GLY A 309 -22.16 8.27 -3.46
C GLY A 309 -22.29 9.29 -2.31
N PRO A 310 -22.39 8.85 -1.05
CA PRO A 310 -22.47 9.76 0.10
C PRO A 310 -21.22 10.64 0.29
N LEU A 311 -20.02 10.09 0.03
CA LEU A 311 -18.78 10.86 0.13
C LEU A 311 -18.68 11.91 -1.00
N ILE A 312 -19.07 11.55 -2.23
CA ILE A 312 -19.13 12.48 -3.36
C ILE A 312 -20.06 13.65 -3.02
N ALA A 313 -21.27 13.37 -2.54
CA ALA A 313 -22.23 14.41 -2.16
C ALA A 313 -21.70 15.31 -1.03
N LEU A 314 -20.96 14.75 -0.05
CA LEU A 314 -20.30 15.53 0.99
C LEU A 314 -19.28 16.51 0.40
N LYS A 315 -18.42 16.06 -0.50
CA LYS A 315 -17.38 16.88 -1.13
C LYS A 315 -17.96 17.97 -2.00
N GLU A 316 -18.99 17.65 -2.79
CA GLU A 316 -19.73 18.64 -3.59
C GLU A 316 -20.39 19.70 -2.70
N ALA A 317 -20.98 19.30 -1.57
CA ALA A 317 -21.52 20.24 -0.58
C ALA A 317 -20.45 21.11 0.08
N GLN A 318 -19.20 20.64 0.14
CA GLN A 318 -18.03 21.39 0.60
C GLN A 318 -17.40 22.27 -0.50
N GLY A 319 -17.98 22.26 -1.71
CA GLY A 319 -17.57 23.11 -2.84
C GLY A 319 -16.55 22.48 -3.79
N ASP A 320 -16.27 21.18 -3.69
CA ASP A 320 -15.39 20.49 -4.63
C ASP A 320 -16.13 20.01 -5.88
N THR A 321 -15.44 20.06 -7.02
CA THR A 321 -15.79 19.25 -8.18
C THR A 321 -15.11 17.89 -8.02
N VAL A 322 -15.89 16.81 -7.92
CA VAL A 322 -15.37 15.47 -7.62
C VAL A 322 -15.16 14.64 -8.88
N GLY A 323 -13.94 14.15 -9.07
CA GLY A 323 -13.59 13.21 -10.13
C GLY A 323 -13.50 11.79 -9.57
N VAL A 324 -14.17 10.82 -10.19
CA VAL A 324 -14.08 9.41 -9.79
C VAL A 324 -13.56 8.55 -10.93
N VAL A 325 -12.27 8.19 -10.85
CA VAL A 325 -11.59 7.34 -11.83
C VAL A 325 -11.51 5.92 -11.29
N GLU A 326 -11.94 4.96 -12.11
CA GLU A 326 -11.70 3.55 -11.82
C GLU A 326 -10.25 3.23 -12.16
N VAL A 327 -9.55 2.53 -11.27
CA VAL A 327 -8.10 2.33 -11.37
C VAL A 327 -7.68 1.63 -12.67
N GLN A 328 -8.53 0.75 -13.22
CA GLN A 328 -8.28 0.11 -14.52
C GLN A 328 -8.11 1.14 -15.65
N ALA A 329 -8.86 2.25 -15.63
CA ALA A 329 -8.70 3.29 -16.64
C ALA A 329 -7.33 3.98 -16.57
N ALA A 330 -6.70 4.02 -15.38
CA ALA A 330 -5.33 4.51 -15.25
C ALA A 330 -4.34 3.52 -15.90
N TYR A 331 -4.51 2.23 -15.63
CA TYR A 331 -3.66 1.18 -16.24
C TYR A 331 -3.79 1.17 -17.75
N ASP A 332 -5.02 1.18 -18.24
CA ASP A 332 -5.34 1.19 -19.66
C ASP A 332 -4.67 2.37 -20.39
N ALA A 333 -4.69 3.54 -19.75
CA ALA A 333 -4.16 4.78 -20.28
C ALA A 333 -2.63 4.90 -20.23
N PHE A 334 -1.99 4.42 -19.16
CA PHE A 334 -0.60 4.79 -18.84
C PHE A 334 0.36 3.59 -18.66
N SER A 335 -0.12 2.36 -18.74
CA SER A 335 0.69 1.13 -18.66
C SER A 335 0.17 0.02 -19.58
N ASP A 336 -0.52 0.39 -20.67
CA ASP A 336 -1.11 -0.55 -21.64
C ASP A 336 -1.97 -1.64 -20.96
N GLY A 337 -2.67 -1.27 -19.87
CA GLY A 337 -3.55 -2.13 -19.10
C GLY A 337 -2.87 -2.93 -17.98
N ALA A 338 -1.54 -2.96 -17.91
CA ALA A 338 -0.82 -3.65 -16.84
C ALA A 338 -1.06 -2.97 -15.48
N ARG A 339 -1.23 -3.75 -14.40
CA ARG A 339 -1.45 -3.24 -13.01
C ARG A 339 -0.19 -2.61 -12.40
N ASP A 340 0.36 -1.60 -13.05
CA ASP A 340 1.58 -0.91 -12.65
C ASP A 340 1.25 0.33 -11.78
N PRO A 341 1.79 0.46 -10.56
CA PRO A 341 1.68 1.67 -9.75
C PRO A 341 2.09 2.96 -10.48
N ALA A 342 3.07 2.90 -11.39
CA ALA A 342 3.51 4.06 -12.17
C ALA A 342 2.36 4.67 -13.00
N ALA A 343 1.37 3.87 -13.44
CA ALA A 343 0.22 4.36 -14.18
C ALA A 343 -0.69 5.26 -13.33
N ILE A 344 -0.87 4.93 -12.05
CA ILE A 344 -1.64 5.75 -11.10
C ILE A 344 -0.93 7.09 -10.88
N ARG A 345 0.40 7.06 -10.73
CA ARG A 345 1.23 8.25 -10.60
C ARG A 345 1.18 9.11 -11.88
N ALA A 346 1.23 8.50 -13.06
CA ALA A 346 1.12 9.17 -14.35
C ALA A 346 -0.26 9.82 -14.55
N LEU A 347 -1.34 9.16 -14.11
CA LEU A 347 -2.68 9.75 -14.07
C LEU A 347 -2.70 11.01 -13.20
N ILE A 348 -2.18 10.95 -11.98
CA ILE A 348 -2.16 12.10 -11.06
C ILE A 348 -1.29 13.23 -11.63
N ALA A 349 -0.13 12.90 -12.20
CA ALA A 349 0.72 13.88 -12.89
C ALA A 349 -0.02 14.58 -14.04
N THR A 350 -0.73 13.80 -14.86
CA THR A 350 -1.56 14.32 -15.96
C THR A 350 -2.67 15.22 -15.44
N ALA A 351 -3.36 14.81 -14.38
CA ALA A 351 -4.41 15.59 -13.75
C ALA A 351 -3.90 16.94 -13.21
N VAL A 352 -2.76 16.95 -12.52
CA VAL A 352 -2.16 18.19 -12.01
C VAL A 352 -1.72 19.12 -13.14
N ALA A 353 -1.19 18.57 -14.23
CA ALA A 353 -0.67 19.37 -15.33
C ALA A 353 -1.75 19.89 -16.30
N GLN A 354 -2.84 19.15 -16.50
CA GLN A 354 -3.75 19.36 -17.63
C GLN A 354 -5.20 19.61 -17.24
N TRP A 355 -5.64 19.17 -16.05
CA TRP A 355 -7.03 19.35 -15.64
C TRP A 355 -7.29 20.77 -15.12
N THR A 356 -8.51 21.23 -15.34
CA THR A 356 -9.06 22.52 -14.93
C THR A 356 -10.45 22.29 -14.30
N PRO A 357 -10.58 22.42 -12.96
CA PRO A 357 -9.48 22.63 -12.01
C PRO A 357 -8.58 21.38 -11.88
N PRO A 358 -7.28 21.56 -11.54
CA PRO A 358 -6.43 20.45 -11.14
C PRO A 358 -6.84 19.94 -9.74
N PRO A 359 -6.54 18.68 -9.41
CA PRO A 359 -6.84 18.15 -8.09
C PRO A 359 -6.00 18.86 -7.01
N ARG A 360 -6.65 19.18 -5.89
CA ARG A 360 -5.99 19.68 -4.67
C ARG A 360 -5.67 18.55 -3.69
N ALA A 361 -6.35 17.42 -3.79
CA ALA A 361 -6.18 16.25 -2.94
C ALA A 361 -6.61 14.97 -3.69
N VAL A 362 -6.05 13.83 -3.28
CA VAL A 362 -6.34 12.52 -3.86
C VAL A 362 -6.80 11.55 -2.76
N LEU A 363 -7.83 10.76 -3.05
CA LEU A 363 -8.26 9.65 -2.20
C LEU A 363 -8.19 8.34 -2.97
N LEU A 364 -7.42 7.38 -2.47
CA LEU A 364 -7.41 6.00 -2.95
C LEU A 364 -8.48 5.20 -2.21
N VAL A 365 -9.35 4.47 -2.92
CA VAL A 365 -10.35 3.60 -2.31
C VAL A 365 -10.19 2.18 -2.84
N GLY A 366 -9.48 1.37 -2.06
CA GLY A 366 -9.13 -0.01 -2.37
C GLY A 366 -7.99 -0.51 -1.49
N ALA A 367 -8.11 -1.74 -1.02
CA ALA A 367 -7.06 -2.42 -0.27
C ALA A 367 -5.79 -2.61 -1.11
N GLY A 368 -4.63 -2.45 -0.46
CA GLY A 368 -3.32 -2.78 -1.02
C GLY A 368 -2.76 -4.06 -0.40
N THR A 369 -1.68 -4.55 -1.00
CA THR A 369 -0.78 -5.56 -0.42
C THR A 369 0.50 -5.62 -1.24
N VAL A 370 1.61 -6.03 -0.63
CA VAL A 370 2.86 -6.36 -1.33
C VAL A 370 2.76 -7.66 -2.15
N ARG A 371 1.68 -8.46 -2.01
CA ARG A 371 1.37 -9.60 -2.89
C ARG A 371 0.78 -9.13 -4.22
N MET A 372 1.58 -8.49 -5.07
CA MET A 372 1.07 -7.79 -6.25
C MET A 372 0.73 -8.71 -7.42
N ARG A 373 1.49 -9.79 -7.64
CA ARG A 373 1.45 -10.55 -8.91
C ARG A 373 0.24 -11.46 -9.10
N GLY A 374 -0.48 -11.83 -8.05
CA GLY A 374 -1.60 -12.80 -8.10
C GLY A 374 -1.15 -14.18 -8.62
N GLY A 375 -2.08 -15.14 -8.77
CA GLY A 375 -1.83 -16.34 -9.58
C GLY A 375 -1.73 -17.68 -8.86
N ASP A 376 -0.68 -18.03 -8.10
CA ASP A 376 -0.49 -19.42 -7.63
C ASP A 376 -0.22 -19.65 -6.13
N SER A 377 -0.79 -20.76 -5.66
CA SER A 377 -0.65 -21.38 -4.33
C SER A 377 -0.95 -20.46 -3.15
N ARG A 378 -2.26 -20.27 -2.94
CA ARG A 378 -2.89 -19.66 -1.76
C ARG A 378 -2.65 -20.43 -0.45
N ALA A 379 -1.57 -21.21 -0.35
CA ALA A 379 -1.23 -21.87 0.89
C ALA A 379 -0.76 -20.78 1.86
N PRO A 380 -1.47 -20.54 2.97
CA PRO A 380 -0.94 -19.69 4.03
C PRO A 380 0.42 -20.24 4.44
N THR A 381 1.41 -19.37 4.63
CA THR A 381 2.69 -19.75 5.23
C THR A 381 2.39 -20.49 6.54
N PRO A 382 2.72 -21.79 6.68
CA PRO A 382 2.43 -22.52 7.90
C PRO A 382 3.12 -21.84 9.09
N GLY A 383 2.34 -21.45 10.10
CA GLY A 383 2.85 -20.84 11.33
C GLY A 383 2.87 -19.30 11.38
N LEU A 384 2.41 -18.59 10.34
CA LEU A 384 2.36 -17.12 10.35
C LEU A 384 0.99 -16.52 9.98
N ALA A 385 -0.03 -17.33 9.65
CA ALA A 385 -1.38 -16.80 9.45
C ALA A 385 -1.96 -16.28 10.77
N LEU A 386 -1.76 -14.98 11.03
CA LEU A 386 -2.33 -14.25 12.16
C LEU A 386 -3.72 -13.66 11.83
N SER A 387 -4.25 -13.92 10.63
CA SER A 387 -5.57 -13.48 10.17
C SER A 387 -6.42 -14.66 9.69
N ASP A 388 -7.73 -14.58 9.94
CA ASP A 388 -8.70 -15.62 9.59
C ASP A 388 -9.07 -15.66 8.09
N ALA A 389 -8.58 -14.71 7.29
CA ALA A 389 -8.88 -14.59 5.87
C ALA A 389 -7.59 -14.53 5.03
N PRO A 390 -7.46 -15.31 3.95
CA PRO A 390 -6.32 -15.20 3.05
C PRO A 390 -6.26 -13.79 2.44
N ILE A 391 -5.07 -13.19 2.44
CA ILE A 391 -4.86 -11.89 1.78
C ILE A 391 -5.01 -12.08 0.28
N ALA A 392 -6.09 -11.52 -0.25
CA ALA A 392 -6.37 -11.46 -1.68
C ALA A 392 -5.49 -10.43 -2.38
N ASP A 393 -5.43 -10.52 -3.71
CA ASP A 393 -4.80 -9.56 -4.61
C ASP A 393 -5.13 -8.10 -4.26
N PRO A 394 -4.22 -7.15 -4.53
CA PRO A 394 -4.48 -5.74 -4.29
C PRO A 394 -5.59 -5.24 -5.23
N LEU A 395 -6.51 -4.46 -4.68
CA LEU A 395 -7.49 -3.72 -5.48
C LEU A 395 -6.88 -2.46 -6.08
N ILE A 396 -6.01 -1.80 -5.30
CA ILE A 396 -5.13 -0.72 -5.77
C ILE A 396 -3.75 -1.03 -5.19
N PRO A 397 -2.75 -1.36 -6.03
CA PRO A 397 -1.42 -1.73 -5.56
C PRO A 397 -0.80 -0.58 -4.76
N PRO A 398 0.15 -0.87 -3.85
CA PRO A 398 1.02 0.15 -3.29
C PRO A 398 2.08 0.59 -4.31
N TYR A 399 2.56 1.83 -4.22
CA TYR A 399 3.86 2.17 -4.80
C TYR A 399 4.94 1.66 -3.86
N LEU A 400 5.80 0.75 -4.31
CA LEU A 400 6.90 0.23 -3.47
C LEU A 400 8.17 1.04 -3.68
N VAL A 401 8.78 1.50 -2.59
CA VAL A 401 10.08 2.20 -2.61
C VAL A 401 11.10 1.42 -1.78
N ARG A 402 12.31 1.27 -2.33
CA ARG A 402 13.44 0.56 -1.70
C ARG A 402 14.60 1.53 -1.47
N GLY A 403 15.38 1.26 -0.42
CA GLY A 403 16.57 2.04 -0.07
C GLY A 403 16.27 3.31 0.71
N ILE A 404 15.05 3.43 1.23
CA ILE A 404 14.63 4.50 2.13
C ILE A 404 14.53 3.97 3.56
N ASP A 405 13.81 2.86 3.76
CA ASP A 405 13.71 2.21 5.06
C ASP A 405 14.87 1.22 5.27
N PRO A 406 15.50 1.19 6.46
CA PRO A 406 16.57 0.24 6.76
C PRO A 406 16.12 -1.23 6.73
N SER A 407 14.83 -1.51 6.90
CA SER A 407 14.23 -2.85 6.86
C SER A 407 13.81 -3.30 5.46
N GLY A 408 13.91 -2.43 4.45
CA GLY A 408 13.73 -2.82 3.06
C GLY A 408 12.69 -1.99 2.28
N ALA A 409 11.95 -2.66 1.41
CA ALA A 409 10.89 -2.05 0.62
C ALA A 409 9.67 -1.74 1.49
N ILE A 410 9.15 -0.52 1.35
CA ILE A 410 7.93 -0.07 2.03
C ILE A 410 6.90 0.38 0.99
N ALA A 411 5.62 0.23 1.33
CA ALA A 411 4.55 0.89 0.60
C ALA A 411 4.65 2.42 0.74
N CYS A 412 4.19 3.18 -0.25
CA CYS A 412 4.33 4.63 -0.26
C CYS A 412 3.18 5.27 -1.05
N ASP A 413 2.07 5.60 -0.40
CA ASP A 413 0.98 6.32 -1.08
C ASP A 413 1.40 7.76 -1.41
N THR A 414 2.21 8.41 -0.58
CA THR A 414 2.74 9.76 -0.89
C THR A 414 3.55 9.77 -2.19
N CYS A 415 4.14 8.65 -2.59
CA CYS A 415 4.89 8.50 -3.84
C CYS A 415 4.03 8.70 -5.10
N TYR A 416 2.72 8.42 -5.04
CA TYR A 416 1.81 8.74 -6.14
C TYR A 416 1.67 10.24 -6.39
N THR A 417 1.93 11.05 -5.37
CA THR A 417 1.88 12.51 -5.43
C THR A 417 3.26 13.17 -5.42
N ARG A 418 4.35 12.42 -5.47
CA ARG A 418 5.70 12.96 -5.70
C ARG A 418 5.89 13.13 -7.19
N LEU A 419 5.70 14.35 -7.68
CA LEU A 419 5.55 14.63 -9.12
C LEU A 419 6.72 15.42 -9.72
N ARG A 420 7.66 15.96 -8.92
CA ARG A 420 8.67 16.92 -9.39
C ARG A 420 9.86 16.28 -10.10
N THR A 421 10.04 14.97 -9.95
CA THR A 421 11.17 14.22 -10.53
C THR A 421 10.69 12.89 -11.11
N PRO A 422 11.42 12.28 -12.05
CA PRO A 422 11.09 10.92 -12.51
C PRO A 422 11.18 9.88 -11.40
N ASP A 423 12.25 9.92 -10.59
CA ASP A 423 12.44 9.04 -9.44
C ASP A 423 11.84 9.68 -8.18
N VAL A 424 10.86 9.00 -7.56
CA VAL A 424 10.20 9.45 -6.33
C VAL A 424 11.17 9.67 -5.18
N ARG A 425 12.34 9.01 -5.20
CA ARG A 425 13.40 9.16 -4.20
C ARG A 425 14.15 10.48 -4.30
N ASP A 426 13.99 11.23 -5.39
CA ASP A 426 14.60 12.55 -5.57
C ASP A 426 13.63 13.71 -5.24
N ASP A 427 12.33 13.43 -5.15
CA ASP A 427 11.32 14.40 -4.74
C ASP A 427 11.05 14.23 -3.24
N THR A 428 11.58 15.13 -2.41
CA THR A 428 11.51 14.99 -0.94
C THR A 428 10.13 15.28 -0.35
N LEU A 429 9.23 15.93 -1.08
CA LEU A 429 7.87 16.24 -0.59
C LEU A 429 6.78 15.86 -1.60
N PRO A 430 5.69 15.20 -1.18
CA PRO A 430 4.52 15.08 -2.03
C PRO A 430 3.96 16.45 -2.45
N ALA A 431 3.40 16.52 -3.65
CA ALA A 431 2.83 17.72 -4.25
C ALA A 431 1.44 18.06 -3.73
N LEU A 432 0.67 17.04 -3.32
CA LEU A 432 -0.72 17.14 -2.89
C LEU A 432 -0.97 16.17 -1.73
N PRO A 433 -1.94 16.45 -0.85
CA PRO A 433 -2.38 15.49 0.15
C PRO A 433 -2.98 14.25 -0.52
N ILE A 434 -2.66 13.10 0.04
CA ILE A 434 -3.22 11.81 -0.36
C ILE A 434 -3.59 11.00 0.87
N GLY A 435 -4.76 10.35 0.82
CA GLY A 435 -5.17 9.35 1.79
C GLY A 435 -5.69 8.09 1.12
N ARG A 436 -5.84 7.01 1.91
CA ARG A 436 -6.37 5.72 1.44
C ARG A 436 -7.46 5.20 2.36
N ILE A 437 -8.58 4.78 1.78
CA ILE A 437 -9.53 3.86 2.41
C ILE A 437 -9.14 2.44 1.94
N PRO A 438 -8.46 1.64 2.79
CA PRO A 438 -7.94 0.32 2.40
C PRO A 438 -9.04 -0.77 2.42
N ALA A 439 -10.25 -0.43 2.00
CA ALA A 439 -11.37 -1.37 1.96
C ALA A 439 -11.15 -2.45 0.89
N ARG A 440 -11.37 -3.70 1.26
CA ARG A 440 -11.32 -4.87 0.37
C ARG A 440 -12.72 -5.26 -0.12
N THR A 441 -13.74 -4.92 0.66
CA THR A 441 -15.14 -5.20 0.34
C THR A 441 -15.98 -3.93 0.23
N LEU A 442 -17.12 -4.05 -0.43
CA LEU A 442 -18.06 -2.94 -0.56
C LEU A 442 -18.60 -2.48 0.81
N ASP A 443 -18.77 -3.40 1.76
CA ASP A 443 -19.29 -3.08 3.10
C ASP A 443 -18.26 -2.39 3.99
N GLU A 444 -16.99 -2.76 3.90
CA GLU A 444 -15.89 -2.00 4.50
C GLU A 444 -15.83 -0.57 3.94
N ALA A 445 -15.93 -0.40 2.62
CA ALA A 445 -15.94 0.92 2.00
C ALA A 445 -17.14 1.75 2.46
N ARG A 446 -18.34 1.16 2.52
CA ARG A 446 -19.55 1.81 3.07
C ARG A 446 -19.38 2.22 4.53
N THR A 447 -18.74 1.37 5.34
CA THR A 447 -18.49 1.63 6.76
C THR A 447 -17.63 2.87 6.93
N VAL A 448 -16.48 2.95 6.25
CA VAL A 448 -15.58 4.11 6.36
C VAL A 448 -16.20 5.37 5.76
N VAL A 449 -16.89 5.27 4.62
CA VAL A 449 -17.62 6.40 4.03
C VAL A 449 -18.69 6.93 4.99
N ALA A 450 -19.47 6.05 5.63
CA ALA A 450 -20.49 6.47 6.59
C ALA A 450 -19.89 7.16 7.82
N LYS A 451 -18.74 6.68 8.32
CA LYS A 451 -17.98 7.34 9.38
C LYS A 451 -17.57 8.76 8.99
N ILE A 452 -16.93 8.92 7.84
CA ILE A 452 -16.47 10.23 7.32
C ILE A 452 -17.66 11.20 7.18
N VAL A 453 -18.75 10.77 6.55
CA VAL A 453 -19.94 11.60 6.36
C VAL A 453 -20.58 12.00 7.68
N THR A 454 -20.72 11.05 8.61
CA THR A 454 -21.30 11.33 9.94
C THR A 454 -20.42 12.29 10.72
N HIS A 455 -19.10 12.07 10.73
CA HIS A 455 -18.13 12.94 11.40
C HIS A 455 -18.18 14.38 10.89
N ALA A 456 -18.30 14.55 9.56
CA ALA A 456 -18.31 15.87 8.93
C ALA A 456 -19.64 16.62 9.09
N THR A 457 -20.78 15.91 9.11
CA THR A 457 -22.11 16.55 9.00
C THR A 457 -22.94 16.50 10.29
N ALA A 458 -22.75 15.48 11.11
CA ALA A 458 -23.53 15.24 12.31
C ALA A 458 -22.71 14.53 13.42
N PRO A 459 -21.52 15.05 13.80
CA PRO A 459 -20.78 14.47 14.91
C PRO A 459 -21.64 14.54 16.19
N PRO A 460 -21.67 13.52 17.07
CA PRO A 460 -22.41 13.61 18.33
C PRO A 460 -22.00 14.83 19.15
N PRO A 461 -22.91 15.58 19.79
CA PRO A 461 -22.52 16.62 20.74
C PRO A 461 -21.86 15.99 21.96
N GLY A 462 -20.95 16.73 22.62
CA GLY A 462 -20.31 16.27 23.84
C GLY A 462 -18.91 16.85 24.05
N LEU A 463 -18.36 16.63 25.24
CA LEU A 463 -17.01 17.07 25.62
C LEU A 463 -15.91 16.32 24.87
N TRP A 464 -16.23 15.15 24.30
CA TRP A 464 -15.30 14.35 23.50
C TRP A 464 -14.69 15.16 22.34
N ARG A 465 -15.43 16.12 21.76
CA ARG A 465 -14.96 16.96 20.64
C ARG A 465 -13.80 17.90 21.02
N SER A 466 -13.64 18.15 22.32
CA SER A 466 -12.60 19.01 22.87
C SER A 466 -11.68 18.20 23.78
N ARG A 467 -11.39 16.94 23.45
CA ARG A 467 -10.52 16.08 24.23
C ARG A 467 -9.50 15.37 23.34
N ALA A 468 -8.26 15.34 23.82
CA ALA A 468 -7.18 14.52 23.28
C ALA A 468 -6.77 13.44 24.29
N LEU A 469 -6.70 12.18 23.86
CA LEU A 469 -6.07 11.10 24.63
C LEU A 469 -4.63 10.95 24.15
N LEU A 470 -3.66 11.01 25.06
CA LEU A 470 -2.24 11.00 24.71
C LEU A 470 -1.55 9.83 25.41
N LEU A 471 -1.25 8.77 24.68
CA LEU A 471 -0.64 7.54 25.17
C LEU A 471 0.87 7.53 24.88
N ALA A 472 1.68 7.24 25.89
CA ALA A 472 3.13 7.07 25.75
C ALA A 472 3.57 5.70 26.25
N ASP A 473 4.52 5.11 25.53
CA ASP A 473 5.27 3.93 25.96
C ASP A 473 6.31 4.27 27.04
N ASN A 474 6.99 3.26 27.60
CA ASN A 474 7.95 3.44 28.69
C ASN A 474 9.27 4.06 28.23
N ASP A 475 9.77 5.03 29.00
CA ASP A 475 11.05 5.73 28.73
C ASP A 475 12.29 4.93 29.16
N VAL A 476 12.10 3.84 29.91
CA VAL A 476 13.16 3.06 30.56
C VAL A 476 12.83 1.58 30.39
N GLN A 477 13.84 0.78 30.08
CA GLN A 477 13.75 -0.68 29.96
C GLN A 477 13.60 -1.37 31.33
N PRO A 478 13.23 -2.66 31.36
CA PRO A 478 13.09 -3.42 32.61
C PRO A 478 14.36 -3.50 33.46
N ASP A 479 15.54 -3.37 32.85
CA ASP A 479 16.84 -3.36 33.54
C ASP A 479 17.20 -1.99 34.15
N GLY A 480 16.37 -0.97 33.95
CA GLY A 480 16.56 0.38 34.45
C GLY A 480 17.34 1.32 33.52
N GLU A 481 17.80 0.82 32.37
CA GLU A 481 18.47 1.64 31.36
C GLU A 481 17.46 2.43 30.51
N ALA A 482 17.90 3.56 29.95
CA ALA A 482 17.06 4.35 29.06
C ALA A 482 16.60 3.52 27.85
N ASP A 483 15.35 3.71 27.42
CA ASP A 483 14.86 3.09 26.19
C ASP A 483 15.57 3.71 24.97
N PRO A 484 16.19 2.91 24.09
CA PRO A 484 16.96 3.43 22.95
C PRO A 484 16.08 4.06 21.85
N GLY A 485 14.78 3.72 21.80
CA GLY A 485 13.79 4.36 20.94
C GLY A 485 13.19 5.62 21.57
N GLY A 486 13.25 5.75 22.90
CA GLY A 486 12.70 6.86 23.67
C GLY A 486 13.62 8.09 23.77
N PRO A 487 13.30 9.04 24.68
CA PRO A 487 12.15 9.03 25.58
C PRO A 487 10.84 9.44 24.87
N PHE A 488 9.74 8.77 25.19
CA PHE A 488 8.41 8.95 24.57
C PHE A 488 7.51 9.88 25.40
N SER A 489 7.51 9.76 26.72
CA SER A 489 6.65 10.57 27.60
C SER A 489 6.89 12.09 27.49
N PRO A 490 8.13 12.59 27.23
CA PRO A 490 8.35 14.02 27.01
C PRO A 490 7.67 14.53 25.75
N VAL A 491 7.60 13.72 24.67
CA VAL A 491 6.95 14.10 23.42
C VAL A 491 5.45 14.29 23.63
N VAL A 492 4.81 13.36 24.34
CA VAL A 492 3.38 13.48 24.71
C VAL A 492 3.13 14.72 25.58
N ARG A 493 3.97 15.00 26.57
CA ARG A 493 3.84 16.18 27.43
C ARG A 493 3.99 17.49 26.65
N GLU A 494 4.89 17.53 25.68
CA GLU A 494 5.05 18.69 24.83
C GLU A 494 3.83 18.93 23.94
N VAL A 495 3.32 17.87 23.32
CA VAL A 495 2.12 17.93 22.48
C VAL A 495 0.90 18.37 23.28
N ALA A 496 0.76 17.93 24.54
CA ALA A 496 -0.28 18.42 25.44
C ALA A 496 -0.24 19.95 25.62
N GLY A 497 0.95 20.55 25.60
CA GLY A 497 1.14 22.00 25.68
C GLY A 497 0.87 22.76 24.38
N LEU A 498 0.80 22.07 23.24
CA LEU A 498 0.47 22.65 21.93
C LEU A 498 -1.04 22.69 21.64
N LEU A 499 -1.83 21.93 22.38
CA LEU A 499 -3.28 21.88 22.16
C LEU A 499 -3.94 23.23 22.44
N PRO A 500 -4.97 23.62 21.65
CA PRO A 500 -5.61 24.92 21.79
C PRO A 500 -6.34 25.06 23.12
N HIS A 501 -6.47 26.30 23.60
CA HIS A 501 -7.26 26.61 24.79
C HIS A 501 -8.69 26.07 24.64
N GLY A 502 -9.11 25.22 25.58
CA GLY A 502 -10.41 24.56 25.58
C GLY A 502 -10.37 23.10 25.14
N MET A 503 -9.26 22.60 24.61
CA MET A 503 -9.04 21.16 24.41
C MET A 503 -8.37 20.53 25.65
N GLU A 504 -9.03 19.54 26.26
CA GLU A 504 -8.55 18.78 27.40
C GLU A 504 -7.51 17.74 26.95
N ALA A 505 -6.29 17.83 27.45
CA ALA A 505 -5.26 16.80 27.28
C ALA A 505 -5.37 15.74 28.39
N ARG A 506 -5.50 14.46 28.03
CA ARG A 506 -5.47 13.33 28.97
C ARG A 506 -4.28 12.41 28.70
N PRO A 507 -3.19 12.53 29.47
CA PRO A 507 -2.03 11.67 29.30
C PRO A 507 -2.22 10.29 29.96
N PHE A 508 -1.79 9.25 29.26
CA PHE A 508 -1.67 7.86 29.70
C PHE A 508 -0.21 7.45 29.50
N LEU A 509 0.59 7.46 30.55
CA LEU A 509 2.04 7.26 30.45
C LEU A 509 2.40 5.90 31.02
N TYR A 510 2.88 4.98 30.18
CA TYR A 510 3.35 3.69 30.68
C TYR A 510 4.73 3.87 31.32
N ALA A 511 4.86 3.51 32.60
CA ALA A 511 6.07 3.68 33.39
C ALA A 511 6.17 2.57 34.45
N PRO A 512 6.45 1.31 34.05
CA PRO A 512 6.50 0.15 34.95
C PRO A 512 7.45 0.33 36.14
N GLN A 513 8.48 1.16 35.98
CA GLN A 513 9.52 1.48 36.97
C GLN A 513 9.14 2.59 37.96
N ALA A 514 8.11 3.41 37.68
CA ALA A 514 7.85 4.65 38.41
C ALA A 514 6.89 4.51 39.60
N GLY A 515 6.19 3.37 39.74
CA GLY A 515 5.12 3.21 40.74
C GLY A 515 5.34 2.08 41.73
N ALA A 516 4.73 2.20 42.91
CA ALA A 516 4.49 1.05 43.80
C ALA A 516 3.51 0.06 43.14
N PRO A 517 3.53 -1.24 43.50
CA PRO A 517 2.54 -2.20 43.02
C PRO A 517 1.12 -1.68 43.26
N GLY A 518 0.40 -1.36 42.19
CA GLY A 518 -0.96 -0.79 42.26
C GLY A 518 -1.17 0.48 41.44
N ASP A 519 -0.13 1.24 41.12
CA ASP A 519 -0.21 2.45 40.30
C ASP A 519 -0.68 2.13 38.87
N THR A 520 -1.62 2.93 38.34
CA THR A 520 -2.17 2.79 36.99
C THR A 520 -1.07 2.89 35.93
N TYR A 521 -0.08 3.75 36.14
CA TYR A 521 1.02 3.95 35.20
C TYR A 521 2.04 2.81 35.22
N ALA A 522 2.11 2.04 36.32
CA ALA A 522 3.06 0.95 36.49
C ALA A 522 2.55 -0.41 35.95
N ARG A 523 1.25 -0.55 35.67
CA ARG A 523 0.64 -1.80 35.19
C ARG A 523 -0.07 -1.58 33.87
N SER A 524 0.39 -2.25 32.81
CA SER A 524 -0.18 -2.13 31.47
C SER A 524 -1.68 -2.42 31.44
N GLU A 525 -2.15 -3.46 32.13
CA GLU A 525 -3.57 -3.80 32.24
C GLU A 525 -4.41 -2.63 32.79
N ALA A 526 -3.97 -2.02 33.90
CA ALA A 526 -4.68 -0.89 34.51
C ALA A 526 -4.67 0.36 33.59
N LEU A 527 -3.54 0.63 32.93
CA LEU A 527 -3.40 1.76 32.01
C LEU A 527 -4.29 1.59 30.77
N ARG A 528 -4.26 0.40 30.14
CA ARG A 528 -5.13 0.01 29.03
C ARG A 528 -6.60 0.22 29.40
N CYS A 529 -6.96 -0.24 30.58
CA CYS A 529 -8.32 -0.18 31.05
C CYS A 529 -8.77 1.27 31.30
N ALA A 530 -7.90 2.11 31.86
CA ALA A 530 -8.15 3.55 31.99
C ALA A 530 -8.29 4.25 30.63
N LEU A 531 -7.45 3.89 29.65
CA LEU A 531 -7.53 4.40 28.27
C LEU A 531 -8.86 4.03 27.62
N PHE A 532 -9.23 2.76 27.65
CA PHE A 532 -10.48 2.29 27.04
C PHE A 532 -11.70 2.87 27.74
N ALA A 533 -11.68 2.99 29.08
CA ALA A 533 -12.75 3.68 29.80
C ALA A 533 -12.90 5.16 29.38
N ALA A 534 -11.78 5.85 29.10
CA ALA A 534 -11.81 7.22 28.60
C ALA A 534 -12.22 7.32 27.12
N TRP A 535 -11.90 6.33 26.29
CA TRP A 535 -12.22 6.30 24.86
C TRP A 535 -13.68 5.93 24.61
N ASP A 536 -14.16 4.81 25.13
CA ASP A 536 -15.46 4.25 24.76
C ASP A 536 -16.28 3.70 25.95
N ALA A 537 -15.82 3.92 27.18
CA ALA A 537 -16.41 3.32 28.38
C ALA A 537 -16.46 1.79 28.31
N ALA A 538 -15.38 1.18 27.81
CA ALA A 538 -15.26 -0.27 27.65
C ALA A 538 -15.78 -1.06 28.87
N PRO A 539 -16.61 -2.09 28.66
CA PRO A 539 -17.10 -2.95 29.73
C PRO A 539 -15.96 -3.58 30.53
N GLY A 540 -16.11 -3.63 31.85
CA GLY A 540 -15.07 -4.15 32.75
C GLY A 540 -13.97 -3.15 33.08
N CYS A 541 -13.98 -1.96 32.47
CA CYS A 541 -13.02 -0.90 32.77
C CYS A 541 -13.65 0.27 33.54
N PRO A 542 -13.36 0.41 34.85
CA PRO A 542 -13.91 1.50 35.64
C PRO A 542 -13.33 2.83 35.16
N ALA A 543 -14.21 3.78 34.87
CA ALA A 543 -13.78 5.11 34.44
C ALA A 543 -12.96 5.80 35.53
N PRO A 544 -11.77 6.35 35.22
CA PRO A 544 -11.05 7.17 36.19
C PRO A 544 -11.90 8.40 36.51
N ALA A 545 -12.25 8.61 37.77
CA ALA A 545 -12.97 9.81 38.17
C ALA A 545 -12.11 11.06 37.86
N PRO A 546 -12.66 12.15 37.26
CA PRO A 546 -14.05 12.38 36.89
C PRO A 546 -14.28 12.31 35.36
N VAL A 547 -14.51 11.13 34.77
CA VAL A 547 -15.02 11.06 33.38
C VAL A 547 -16.55 11.19 33.41
N ALA A 548 -17.08 12.33 32.96
CA ALA A 548 -18.53 12.52 32.79
C ALA A 548 -19.06 12.00 31.43
N GLU A 549 -18.19 11.88 30.42
CA GLU A 549 -18.53 11.37 29.08
C GLU A 549 -17.28 10.75 28.42
N PRO A 550 -17.32 9.51 27.87
CA PRO A 550 -16.22 8.92 27.11
C PRO A 550 -16.09 9.52 25.71
N GLY A 551 -14.91 9.38 25.10
CA GLY A 551 -14.61 9.79 23.73
C GLY A 551 -13.55 10.88 23.66
N ALA A 552 -12.96 11.01 22.47
CA ALA A 552 -11.98 12.04 22.13
C ALA A 552 -12.02 12.35 20.63
N SER A 553 -11.64 13.57 20.26
CA SER A 553 -11.49 14.01 18.87
C SER A 553 -10.10 13.74 18.33
N LEU A 554 -9.11 13.60 19.22
CA LEU A 554 -7.73 13.30 18.89
C LEU A 554 -7.23 12.17 19.80
N LEU A 555 -6.56 11.18 19.22
CA LEU A 555 -5.83 10.15 19.94
C LEU A 555 -4.41 10.14 19.44
N VAL A 556 -3.44 10.27 20.34
CA VAL A 556 -2.02 10.26 19.99
C VAL A 556 -1.37 9.11 20.71
N TYR A 557 -0.61 8.29 19.99
CA TYR A 557 0.28 7.29 20.57
C TYR A 557 1.73 7.62 20.19
N VAL A 558 2.66 7.54 21.14
CA VAL A 558 4.10 7.69 20.91
C VAL A 558 4.84 6.53 21.59
N GLY A 559 5.55 5.71 20.81
CA GLY A 559 6.23 4.54 21.36
C GLY A 559 6.64 3.50 20.34
N HIS A 560 6.99 2.30 20.82
CA HIS A 560 7.30 1.15 19.98
C HIS A 560 6.05 0.52 19.37
N GLY A 561 6.21 -0.21 18.27
CA GLY A 561 5.06 -0.76 17.57
C GLY A 561 5.42 -1.87 16.61
N SER A 562 4.40 -2.62 16.24
CA SER A 562 4.43 -3.64 15.21
C SER A 562 3.13 -3.55 14.39
N PRO A 563 2.99 -4.33 13.31
CA PRO A 563 1.73 -4.39 12.58
C PRO A 563 0.50 -4.78 13.41
N TRP A 564 0.65 -5.35 14.61
CA TRP A 564 -0.45 -5.86 15.43
C TRP A 564 -0.52 -5.27 16.84
N GLN A 565 0.37 -4.36 17.24
CA GLN A 565 0.30 -3.74 18.57
C GLN A 565 1.06 -2.41 18.69
N TRP A 566 0.59 -1.59 19.63
CA TRP A 566 1.31 -0.48 20.26
C TRP A 566 1.94 -0.94 21.57
N ALA A 567 3.25 -0.67 21.72
CA ALA A 567 4.13 -1.10 22.79
C ALA A 567 4.25 -2.62 22.97
N ALA A 568 5.40 -3.07 23.46
CA ALA A 568 5.55 -4.39 24.08
C ALA A 568 5.66 -4.18 25.60
N THR A 569 4.65 -4.59 26.35
CA THR A 569 4.65 -4.42 27.82
C THR A 569 5.29 -5.63 28.51
N THR A 570 5.15 -5.78 29.84
CA THR A 570 5.85 -6.86 30.54
C THR A 570 5.48 -8.26 29.98
N PRO A 571 6.44 -9.17 29.79
CA PRO A 571 6.19 -10.48 29.15
C PRO A 571 5.20 -11.39 29.92
N ASP A 572 5.03 -11.16 31.22
CA ASP A 572 4.12 -11.87 32.11
C ASP A 572 2.72 -11.25 32.17
N ALA A 573 2.50 -10.09 31.57
CA ALA A 573 1.17 -9.49 31.49
C ALA A 573 0.24 -10.39 30.66
N ALA A 574 -1.01 -10.52 31.12
CA ALA A 574 -2.05 -11.25 30.38
C ALA A 574 -2.28 -10.69 28.96
N THR A 575 -1.95 -9.41 28.76
CA THR A 575 -1.85 -8.79 27.44
C THR A 575 -0.58 -7.95 27.34
N PRO A 576 0.48 -8.43 26.65
CA PRO A 576 1.79 -7.79 26.62
C PRO A 576 1.88 -6.61 25.61
N ALA A 577 0.85 -5.75 25.59
CA ALA A 577 0.76 -4.58 24.70
C ALA A 577 -0.09 -3.47 25.32
N LEU A 578 0.08 -2.20 24.93
CA LEU A 578 -0.81 -1.10 25.36
C LEU A 578 -2.07 -0.99 24.48
N PHE A 579 -2.02 -1.44 23.24
CA PHE A 579 -3.19 -1.63 22.38
C PHE A 579 -2.85 -2.68 21.32
N GLY A 580 -3.59 -3.78 21.26
CA GLY A 580 -3.35 -4.89 20.34
C GLY A 580 -4.41 -5.00 19.26
N LEU A 581 -4.11 -5.76 18.20
CA LEU A 581 -4.94 -5.91 16.99
C LEU A 581 -6.41 -6.20 17.32
N TYR A 582 -6.65 -7.15 18.22
CA TYR A 582 -8.01 -7.59 18.58
C TYR A 582 -8.67 -6.76 19.68
N ASP A 583 -7.97 -5.81 20.30
CA ASP A 583 -8.62 -4.82 21.17
C ASP A 583 -9.55 -3.91 20.37
N VAL A 584 -9.29 -3.73 19.08
CA VAL A 584 -10.13 -2.96 18.14
C VAL A 584 -11.55 -3.51 18.09
N ASP A 585 -11.70 -4.84 18.13
CA ASP A 585 -13.01 -5.51 17.99
C ASP A 585 -13.93 -5.25 19.19
N GLY A 586 -13.35 -4.83 20.31
CA GLY A 586 -14.09 -4.42 21.50
C GLY A 586 -14.48 -2.94 21.50
N ARG A 587 -14.08 -2.15 20.48
CA ARG A 587 -14.33 -0.70 20.47
C ARG A 587 -15.78 -0.38 20.13
N THR A 588 -16.39 0.46 20.96
CA THR A 588 -17.83 0.82 20.89
C THR A 588 -18.10 2.32 20.95
N ASN A 589 -17.10 3.15 20.60
CA ASN A 589 -17.23 4.62 20.61
C ASN A 589 -18.24 5.17 19.58
N GLY A 590 -18.77 4.34 18.68
CA GLY A 590 -19.77 4.74 17.68
C GLY A 590 -19.29 5.93 16.85
N ALA A 591 -20.10 6.98 16.74
CA ALA A 591 -19.77 8.17 15.96
C ALA A 591 -18.86 9.19 16.68
N ARG A 592 -18.34 8.89 17.89
CA ARG A 592 -17.30 9.69 18.55
C ARG A 592 -15.91 9.27 18.06
N LEU A 593 -15.61 9.64 16.82
CA LEU A 593 -14.45 9.12 16.09
C LEU A 593 -13.25 10.07 16.21
N PRO A 594 -12.14 9.67 16.85
CA PRO A 594 -10.92 10.45 16.85
C PRO A 594 -10.21 10.39 15.50
N ILE A 595 -9.43 11.45 15.21
CA ILE A 595 -8.25 11.35 14.36
C ILE A 595 -7.14 10.71 15.21
N VAL A 596 -6.44 9.71 14.68
CA VAL A 596 -5.35 9.03 15.40
C VAL A 596 -4.00 9.41 14.81
N PHE A 597 -3.05 9.76 15.66
CA PHE A 597 -1.64 9.92 15.31
C PHE A 597 -0.83 8.81 15.98
N ALA A 598 -0.49 7.77 15.22
CA ALA A 598 0.28 6.63 15.70
C ALA A 598 1.78 6.85 15.39
N MET A 599 2.49 7.50 16.31
CA MET A 599 3.92 7.80 16.19
C MET A 599 4.77 6.59 16.56
N THR A 600 4.69 5.56 15.72
CA THR A 600 5.29 4.24 15.97
C THR A 600 5.60 3.51 14.66
N CYS A 601 6.33 2.39 14.76
CA CYS A 601 6.70 1.58 13.60
C CYS A 601 5.55 0.63 13.19
N TYR A 602 5.33 0.50 11.87
CA TYR A 602 4.50 -0.53 11.22
C TYR A 602 3.02 -0.69 11.62
N SER A 603 2.49 0.04 12.60
CA SER A 603 1.10 -0.13 13.06
C SER A 603 0.06 0.17 11.98
N GLY A 604 0.44 0.98 10.98
CA GLY A 604 -0.34 1.27 9.78
C GLY A 604 0.15 0.54 8.54
N ASN A 605 0.87 -0.59 8.66
CA ASN A 605 1.35 -1.38 7.51
C ASN A 605 0.20 -2.08 6.75
N TRP A 606 -0.66 -1.30 6.10
CA TRP A 606 -1.82 -1.75 5.32
C TRP A 606 -1.44 -2.57 4.08
N ALA A 607 -0.17 -2.59 3.69
CA ALA A 607 0.34 -3.41 2.60
C ALA A 607 0.84 -4.79 3.08
N ASN A 608 0.75 -5.08 4.38
CA ASN A 608 1.27 -6.30 4.98
C ASN A 608 0.72 -7.56 4.27
N PRO A 609 1.56 -8.56 3.98
CA PRO A 609 1.15 -9.75 3.23
C PRO A 609 0.64 -10.91 4.07
N ILE A 610 0.52 -10.71 5.39
CA ILE A 610 0.15 -11.73 6.39
C ILE A 610 -1.14 -11.36 7.13
N LEU A 611 -1.30 -10.09 7.51
CA LEU A 611 -2.45 -9.63 8.30
C LEU A 611 -2.89 -8.21 7.92
N GLN A 612 -4.13 -7.90 8.27
CA GLN A 612 -4.63 -6.53 8.34
C GLN A 612 -3.98 -5.83 9.54
N SER A 613 -3.35 -4.68 9.33
CA SER A 613 -2.60 -3.98 10.39
C SER A 613 -3.51 -3.34 11.44
N LEU A 614 -2.97 -3.01 12.62
CA LEU A 614 -3.72 -2.45 13.76
C LEU A 614 -4.51 -1.19 13.38
N ASP A 615 -3.85 -0.21 12.78
CA ASP A 615 -4.49 1.07 12.45
C ASP A 615 -5.44 0.94 11.25
N GLU A 616 -5.13 0.03 10.31
CA GLU A 616 -6.05 -0.34 9.23
C GLU A 616 -7.35 -0.96 9.77
N ARG A 617 -7.23 -1.90 10.72
CA ARG A 617 -8.38 -2.53 11.38
C ARG A 617 -9.19 -1.49 12.16
N LEU A 618 -8.52 -0.55 12.84
CA LEU A 618 -9.16 0.51 13.59
C LEU A 618 -10.04 1.41 12.71
N LEU A 619 -9.54 1.79 11.53
CA LEU A 619 -10.31 2.55 10.55
C LEU A 619 -11.51 1.76 10.01
N LEU A 620 -11.32 0.47 9.72
CA LEU A 620 -12.34 -0.37 9.10
C LEU A 620 -13.41 -0.88 10.08
N TRP A 621 -13.16 -0.78 11.39
CA TRP A 621 -14.03 -1.35 12.42
C TRP A 621 -15.43 -0.71 12.47
N PRO A 622 -16.54 -1.45 12.29
CA PRO A 622 -17.89 -0.86 12.23
C PRO A 622 -18.43 -0.36 13.59
N GLY A 623 -17.90 -0.85 14.72
CA GLY A 623 -18.39 -0.46 16.06
C GLY A 623 -17.92 0.92 16.56
N GLY A 624 -17.04 1.59 15.82
CA GLY A 624 -16.41 2.83 16.24
C GLY A 624 -15.01 2.95 15.64
N GLY A 625 -13.98 2.96 16.46
CA GLY A 625 -12.60 3.11 16.01
C GLY A 625 -12.26 4.55 15.67
N SER A 626 -11.58 4.80 14.55
CA SER A 626 -11.13 6.11 14.09
C SER A 626 -11.93 6.62 12.88
N VAL A 627 -11.85 7.92 12.60
CA VAL A 627 -12.30 8.51 11.32
C VAL A 627 -11.16 8.61 10.31
N ALA A 628 -9.93 8.80 10.80
CA ALA A 628 -8.71 8.81 10.03
C ALA A 628 -7.51 8.53 10.95
N ASP A 629 -6.47 7.92 10.41
CA ASP A 629 -5.22 7.63 11.12
C ASP A 629 -4.03 8.15 10.31
N VAL A 630 -3.04 8.73 10.99
CA VAL A 630 -1.70 8.98 10.43
C VAL A 630 -0.75 7.99 11.08
N ALA A 631 -0.31 7.00 10.29
CA ALA A 631 0.39 5.83 10.78
C ALA A 631 1.51 5.40 9.83
N ALA A 632 2.54 4.74 10.38
CA ALA A 632 3.68 4.29 9.61
C ALA A 632 3.45 2.89 9.00
N VAL A 633 3.83 2.72 7.73
CA VAL A 633 3.99 1.39 7.09
C VAL A 633 5.42 0.85 7.21
N GLY A 634 6.34 1.66 7.74
CA GLY A 634 7.76 1.38 7.86
C GLY A 634 8.29 1.56 9.28
N SER A 635 9.59 1.51 9.40
CA SER A 635 10.36 1.87 10.59
C SER A 635 10.37 3.40 10.77
N GLY A 636 10.79 3.84 11.95
CA GLY A 636 11.02 5.24 12.24
C GLY A 636 11.70 5.45 13.58
N VAL A 637 12.29 6.63 13.76
CA VAL A 637 12.92 7.05 15.00
C VAL A 637 12.11 8.15 15.68
N ASN A 638 12.02 8.09 17.01
CA ASN A 638 11.17 8.97 17.79
C ASN A 638 11.53 10.47 17.67
N THR A 639 12.80 10.81 17.40
CA THR A 639 13.19 12.20 17.14
C THR A 639 12.50 12.78 15.91
N GLY A 640 12.36 11.97 14.85
CA GLY A 640 11.59 12.30 13.66
C GLY A 640 10.09 12.31 13.93
N HIS A 641 9.58 11.29 14.63
CA HIS A 641 8.17 11.23 15.02
C HIS A 641 7.74 12.46 15.82
N ALA A 642 8.56 12.92 16.76
CA ALA A 642 8.28 14.09 17.57
C ALA A 642 8.22 15.37 16.72
N ARG A 643 9.07 15.52 15.69
CA ARG A 643 8.99 16.66 14.76
C ARG A 643 7.71 16.62 13.94
N LEU A 644 7.40 15.46 13.39
CA LEU A 644 6.18 15.23 12.60
C LEU A 644 4.94 15.54 13.42
N LEU A 645 4.84 14.95 14.62
CA LEU A 645 3.70 15.11 15.52
C LEU A 645 3.47 16.55 15.97
N ARG A 646 4.53 17.28 16.36
CA ARG A 646 4.43 18.70 16.75
C ARG A 646 3.87 19.54 15.61
N ALA A 647 4.39 19.36 14.40
CA ALA A 647 3.94 20.12 13.23
C ALA A 647 2.50 19.77 12.85
N MET A 648 2.14 18.47 12.83
CA MET A 648 0.77 18.04 12.53
C MET A 648 -0.24 18.60 13.54
N VAL A 649 0.06 18.52 14.85
CA VAL A 649 -0.84 19.04 15.88
C VAL A 649 -0.97 20.56 15.78
N ALA A 650 0.15 21.27 15.58
CA ALA A 650 0.15 22.72 15.43
C ALA A 650 -0.73 23.17 14.25
N ASP A 651 -0.57 22.55 13.07
CA ASP A 651 -1.31 22.95 11.88
C ASP A 651 -2.77 22.49 11.90
N LEU A 652 -3.05 21.25 12.36
CA LEU A 652 -4.42 20.73 12.44
C LEU A 652 -5.28 21.48 13.45
N THR A 653 -4.68 22.10 14.46
CA THR A 653 -5.39 22.87 15.49
C THR A 653 -5.29 24.39 15.30
N ALA A 654 -4.56 24.86 14.28
CA ALA A 654 -4.34 26.28 14.05
C ALA A 654 -5.63 27.05 13.72
N THR A 655 -6.56 26.44 13.00
CA THR A 655 -7.84 27.05 12.60
C THR A 655 -8.98 26.04 12.61
N ASP A 656 -10.19 26.53 12.92
CA ASP A 656 -11.41 25.74 12.77
C ASP A 656 -11.54 25.30 11.30
N GLY A 657 -11.56 23.98 11.07
CA GLY A 657 -11.68 23.41 9.72
C GLY A 657 -10.35 23.15 8.99
N ALA A 658 -9.20 23.22 9.67
CA ALA A 658 -7.93 22.76 9.12
C ALA A 658 -8.02 21.27 8.73
N ARG A 659 -7.52 20.94 7.53
CA ARG A 659 -7.57 19.59 6.95
C ARG A 659 -6.35 18.77 7.34
N LEU A 660 -6.58 17.51 7.68
CA LEU A 660 -5.54 16.56 8.05
C LEU A 660 -4.43 16.46 7.00
N GLY A 661 -4.80 16.43 5.73
CA GLY A 661 -3.89 16.32 4.60
C GLY A 661 -2.94 17.51 4.47
N ASP A 662 -3.45 18.72 4.67
CA ASP A 662 -2.64 19.94 4.63
C ASP A 662 -1.66 19.97 5.81
N ALA A 663 -2.13 19.62 7.02
CA ALA A 663 -1.29 19.49 8.21
C ALA A 663 -0.21 18.40 8.06
N HIS A 664 -0.56 17.27 7.43
CA HIS A 664 0.39 16.20 7.14
C HIS A 664 1.47 16.67 6.16
N LEU A 665 1.10 17.30 5.04
CA LEU A 665 2.07 17.85 4.08
C LEU A 665 3.02 18.87 4.74
N ALA A 666 2.47 19.80 5.52
CA ALA A 666 3.25 20.81 6.20
C ALA A 666 4.22 20.20 7.24
N ALA A 667 3.79 19.13 7.92
CA ALA A 667 4.64 18.38 8.83
C ALA A 667 5.76 17.60 8.12
N LEU A 668 5.47 16.98 6.96
CA LEU A 668 6.50 16.35 6.14
C LEU A 668 7.60 17.32 5.72
N ALA A 669 7.24 18.59 5.47
CA ALA A 669 8.19 19.65 5.14
C ALA A 669 9.13 20.04 6.29
N GLN A 670 8.83 19.62 7.53
CA GLN A 670 9.70 19.85 8.71
C GLN A 670 10.74 18.73 8.92
N LEU A 671 10.66 17.65 8.15
CA LEU A 671 11.60 16.54 8.26
C LEU A 671 12.96 16.93 7.66
N ASP A 672 14.05 16.56 8.34
CA ASP A 672 15.40 16.71 7.82
C ASP A 672 15.91 15.38 7.25
N ALA A 673 17.16 15.36 6.79
CA ALA A 673 17.78 14.17 6.22
C ALA A 673 17.83 12.96 7.18
N THR A 674 17.77 13.17 8.50
CA THR A 674 17.84 12.10 9.51
C THR A 674 16.50 11.40 9.74
N ALA A 675 15.40 12.01 9.31
CA ALA A 675 14.04 11.49 9.43
C ALA A 675 13.31 11.46 8.07
N ARG A 676 14.09 11.39 6.98
CA ARG A 676 13.58 11.43 5.60
C ARG A 676 12.70 10.23 5.26
N ASP A 677 12.99 9.08 5.84
CA ASP A 677 12.23 7.84 5.75
C ASP A 677 10.76 8.04 6.13
N LEU A 678 10.50 8.87 7.15
CA LEU A 678 9.15 9.16 7.62
C LEU A 678 8.27 9.80 6.55
N ALA A 679 8.85 10.54 5.61
CA ALA A 679 8.10 11.14 4.50
C ALA A 679 7.54 10.10 3.52
N TYR A 680 8.12 8.90 3.50
CA TYR A 680 7.69 7.78 2.66
C TYR A 680 6.88 6.75 3.45
N SER A 681 7.07 6.66 4.78
CA SER A 681 6.43 5.64 5.60
C SER A 681 5.16 6.11 6.30
N PHE A 682 4.97 7.40 6.60
CA PHE A 682 3.76 7.90 7.25
C PHE A 682 2.66 8.23 6.22
N HIS A 683 1.49 7.59 6.39
CA HIS A 683 0.35 7.70 5.49
C HIS A 683 -0.92 8.08 6.23
N ILE A 684 -1.82 8.75 5.50
CA ILE A 684 -3.20 8.96 5.95
C ILE A 684 -4.04 7.74 5.53
N LEU A 685 -4.50 7.00 6.52
CA LEU A 685 -5.61 6.06 6.38
C LEU A 685 -6.91 6.85 6.60
N GLY A 686 -7.79 6.89 5.60
CA GLY A 686 -9.01 7.69 5.58
C GLY A 686 -8.97 8.85 4.57
N ASP A 687 -9.90 9.80 4.74
CA ASP A 687 -10.04 10.96 3.87
C ASP A 687 -9.03 12.06 4.25
N PRO A 688 -8.16 12.53 3.34
CA PRO A 688 -7.19 13.58 3.64
C PRO A 688 -7.83 14.93 4.00
N ASP A 689 -9.10 15.20 3.71
CA ASP A 689 -9.76 16.43 4.17
C ASP A 689 -10.41 16.32 5.54
N THR A 690 -10.24 15.20 6.24
CA THR A 690 -10.79 15.04 7.59
C THR A 690 -10.33 16.20 8.47
N THR A 691 -11.27 16.84 9.16
CA THR A 691 -10.99 17.93 10.11
C THR A 691 -11.30 17.47 11.52
N LEU A 692 -10.78 18.19 12.52
CA LEU A 692 -11.32 18.05 13.87
C LEU A 692 -12.81 18.47 13.91
N PRO A 693 -13.64 17.84 14.75
CA PRO A 693 -15.00 18.30 14.95
C PRO A 693 -14.96 19.71 15.57
N PRO A 694 -15.95 20.58 15.29
CA PRO A 694 -15.99 21.91 15.90
C PRO A 694 -15.91 21.82 17.43
N LEU A 695 -14.96 22.53 18.01
CA LEU A 695 -14.77 22.58 19.46
C LEU A 695 -16.08 22.96 20.14
N ALA A 696 -16.42 22.27 21.23
CA ALA A 696 -17.57 22.64 22.04
C ALA A 696 -17.30 24.01 22.67
N ARG A 697 -17.78 25.09 22.02
CA ARG A 697 -17.74 26.44 22.59
C ARG A 697 -18.75 26.48 23.74
N TYR A 698 -18.27 26.64 24.97
CA TYR A 698 -19.14 26.89 26.10
C TYR A 698 -19.96 28.16 25.83
N ALA A 699 -21.28 28.02 25.78
CA ALA A 699 -22.17 29.16 26.00
C ALA A 699 -22.16 29.44 27.51
N THR A 700 -21.34 30.40 27.95
CA THR A 700 -21.42 30.90 29.32
C THR A 700 -22.72 31.71 29.44
N PHE A 701 -23.77 31.09 29.97
CA PHE A 701 -24.97 31.82 30.37
C PHE A 701 -24.65 32.56 31.67
N LEU A 702 -24.28 33.84 31.55
CA LEU A 702 -24.23 34.74 32.71
C LEU A 702 -25.67 34.99 33.18
N PRO A 703 -26.02 34.65 34.42
CA PRO A 703 -27.33 35.04 34.96
C PRO A 703 -27.41 36.56 34.98
N VAL A 704 -28.36 37.13 34.24
CA VAL A 704 -28.72 38.54 34.39
C VAL A 704 -29.47 38.66 35.71
N ILE A 705 -28.76 39.11 36.75
CA ILE A 705 -29.39 39.47 38.02
C ILE A 705 -29.98 40.86 37.83
N PHE A 706 -31.30 40.95 37.67
CA PHE A 706 -32.00 42.21 37.84
C PHE A 706 -32.05 42.53 39.34
N ALA A 707 -31.34 43.59 39.75
CA ALA A 707 -31.52 44.14 41.08
C ALA A 707 -32.91 44.81 41.17
N PRO A 708 -33.65 44.63 42.29
CA PRO A 708 -35.02 45.08 42.45
C PRO A 708 -35.20 46.61 42.44
#